data_AF-A0A939ZRF3-F1
#
_entry.id   AF-A0A939ZRF3-F1
#
_cell.length_a   1.000
_cell.length_b   1.000
_cell.length_c   1.000
_cell.angle_alpha   90.00
_cell.angle_beta   90.00
_cell.angle_gamma   90.00
#
_symmetry.space_group_name_H-M   'P 1'
#
loop_
_entity.id
_entity.type
_entity.pdbx_description
1 polymer ?
#
loop_
_entity_poly.entity_id
_entity_poly.type
_entity_poly.pdbx_seq_one_letter_code
_entity_poly.pdbx_strand_id
1 'polypeptide(L)'
;MKAKWIILIVVCLVAAMVCGLTLVACDEDEHVHEYSSQITTPATCGQPGVKTFTCACGDTYTEAIEPTGQHVWNDGVESTPATCVEDGEALYTCTVCGATKTEPIACVGHHDWDQGVVTEPTCVEDGQTLYTCQACGATRSDPIACVGHHDWDQGVVTEPTCGEDGETVYTCQVCGDTYSEPIYATGEHDWDEGEITTPSTCSAKGVKTYTCSVCGDTKEEELPLADHDWDDGTVLIEPTCDSEGSIRYTCRVCNKKKKESVEKTAHTLTELARVEPTCDKDGYIQSSCSVCRQIVYTPIPSTGHDLSFSRTVAPTCTAQGYDVYTCSVCHASVNKNFVDELGHDFDFSQVPEDDYFTMAPCTRQGCSEGLRRESPETLKKEMVCAYTEADKERIDQLWADMSAHLASVDPYDENLHGYVKDSALYKENRNFEKNFYDVFMEEFYYITEQYQYAYIDSCVYDDNQHRAISDLISNYRSDLITNYYSLFRTIYETKYREYFFSKEDGWTDEDIQTALEYSDTYGGGELAELNKKITSLESRFNQLDQDTVYKDVGGAFTELYTEFVETENQIAVFNGYDNYMDYAYDVVYGREYTVEQTTAIHDYIKTNFGRSHYNALRNAATWYEAACEHDKYFNALAGSTSAFTSRLVNQAIIAYFNEMASDTSTKPIDFFQTANDLFRNGNYWQGKANRAFTWWIRAAETPVLYFGPEGYSDAFTFIHEFGHYYNDVYNDGASMSMDLNETHSQGNEMMFASFLKNWLADKARPYTAEAIMSAQLVDGVQTILLCTAVDEVESIIYSGTYSGSDEAIAAIVADGLEPSEYNALGDAVFDSYGVKDYSYYWRFVTITSPGYYISYAMSMISSLEVWAKAQTDSFAAAKEAYLKLYTYTDEEENAYVDHDGDLISLLGYADVLVYAGFTSPFEEATYTAIGACLDTFCAAATDDDELE
;
A
#
# COMPACT_ATOMS: atom_id res chain seq x y z
N MET A 1 -21.14 26.60 17.98
CA MET A 1 -21.24 25.13 18.06
C MET A 1 -20.58 24.46 16.85
N LYS A 2 -21.26 24.03 15.76
CA LYS A 2 -20.64 23.23 14.66
C LYS A 2 -19.18 23.55 14.30
N ALA A 3 -18.85 24.81 13.98
CA ALA A 3 -17.49 25.21 13.59
C ALA A 3 -16.41 25.01 14.68
N LYS A 4 -16.81 24.90 15.95
CA LYS A 4 -15.93 24.68 17.11
C LYS A 4 -15.57 23.20 17.34
N TRP A 5 -16.44 22.28 16.91
CA TRP A 5 -16.22 20.84 16.98
C TRP A 5 -15.03 20.42 16.11
N ILE A 6 -14.94 21.02 14.91
CA ILE A 6 -14.02 20.55 13.87
C ILE A 6 -12.56 20.99 14.14
N ILE A 7 -12.31 21.94 15.04
CA ILE A 7 -10.94 22.21 15.49
C ILE A 7 -10.46 21.13 16.45
N LEU A 8 -11.26 20.73 17.45
CA LEU A 8 -10.76 19.77 18.43
C LEU A 8 -10.55 18.36 17.84
N ILE A 9 -11.30 18.04 16.78
CA ILE A 9 -11.07 16.86 15.91
C ILE A 9 -9.66 16.84 15.27
N VAL A 10 -8.92 17.97 15.30
CA VAL A 10 -7.57 18.15 14.74
C VAL A 10 -6.53 18.45 15.83
N VAL A 11 -6.94 18.96 17.01
CA VAL A 11 -6.05 19.33 18.14
C VAL A 11 -5.33 18.14 18.79
N CYS A 12 -5.57 16.92 18.34
CA CYS A 12 -4.63 15.82 18.54
C CYS A 12 -3.27 16.03 17.81
N LEU A 13 -3.04 17.16 17.09
CA LEU A 13 -1.82 17.45 16.32
C LEU A 13 -1.36 18.97 16.35
N VAL A 14 -0.22 19.38 16.98
CA VAL A 14 0.66 20.63 16.81
C VAL A 14 0.26 22.13 17.20
N ALA A 15 1.19 23.17 17.07
CA ALA A 15 1.16 24.68 17.38
C ALA A 15 2.38 25.51 16.73
N ALA A 16 2.89 26.80 16.87
CA ALA A 16 2.74 28.21 17.46
C ALA A 16 3.93 29.19 16.95
N MET A 17 4.24 30.54 17.11
CA MET A 17 3.72 31.95 17.46
C MET A 17 4.76 33.17 17.18
N VAL A 18 4.55 34.50 17.50
CA VAL A 18 5.32 35.78 17.02
C VAL A 18 5.56 36.96 18.09
N CYS A 19 6.06 38.26 18.02
CA CYS A 19 6.58 39.42 17.14
C CYS A 19 7.43 40.51 18.00
N GLY A 20 7.87 41.83 17.82
CA GLY A 20 7.84 43.10 16.96
C GLY A 20 8.59 44.35 17.68
N LEU A 21 8.77 45.71 17.39
CA LEU A 21 8.72 46.83 16.33
C LEU A 21 9.37 48.25 16.77
N THR A 22 9.32 49.43 16.03
CA THR A 22 10.03 50.81 16.27
C THR A 22 9.26 52.15 15.79
N LEU A 23 9.63 53.49 15.63
CA LEU A 23 10.80 54.52 15.67
C LEU A 23 10.36 56.10 15.53
N VAL A 24 11.26 57.15 15.37
CA VAL A 24 11.16 58.60 14.77
C VAL A 24 11.01 59.99 15.60
N ALA A 25 11.52 61.21 15.12
CA ALA A 25 11.37 62.66 15.63
C ALA A 25 11.91 63.92 14.73
N CYS A 26 11.63 65.26 14.99
CA CYS A 26 12.02 66.52 14.16
C CYS A 26 11.90 68.04 14.73
N ASP A 27 12.25 69.14 13.94
CA ASP A 27 11.81 70.64 13.89
C ASP A 27 12.68 71.97 14.27
N GLU A 28 12.43 73.22 13.70
CA GLU A 28 13.20 74.57 13.81
C GLU A 28 12.46 75.99 13.44
N ASP A 29 13.03 77.26 13.56
CA ASP A 29 12.40 78.68 13.40
C ASP A 29 13.32 80.00 13.14
N GLU A 30 12.86 81.23 12.69
CA GLU A 30 13.61 82.59 12.53
C GLU A 30 12.83 83.98 12.16
N HIS A 31 13.50 85.17 11.91
CA HIS A 31 12.99 86.62 11.96
C HIS A 31 13.37 87.71 10.81
N VAL A 32 13.02 89.05 10.90
CA VAL A 32 13.02 90.15 9.81
C VAL A 32 13.28 91.68 10.23
N HIS A 33 13.56 92.70 9.32
CA HIS A 33 13.80 94.20 9.59
C HIS A 33 13.59 95.28 8.41
N GLU A 34 13.94 96.62 8.48
CA GLU A 34 13.56 97.78 7.53
C GLU A 34 14.59 98.97 7.18
N TYR A 35 14.71 99.49 5.90
CA TYR A 35 15.90 100.27 5.33
C TYR A 35 15.77 101.05 3.93
N SER A 36 16.88 101.45 3.22
CA SER A 36 16.94 102.17 1.88
C SER A 36 18.09 101.78 0.86
N SER A 37 17.91 101.75 -0.49
CA SER A 37 18.70 100.86 -1.43
C SER A 37 19.62 101.40 -2.57
N GLN A 38 20.64 100.59 -2.98
CA GLN A 38 21.37 100.62 -4.28
C GLN A 38 21.81 99.20 -4.77
N ILE A 39 21.93 98.96 -6.08
CA ILE A 39 22.52 97.72 -6.67
C ILE A 39 24.06 97.70 -6.55
N THR A 40 24.62 96.57 -6.09
CA THR A 40 26.07 96.36 -5.87
C THR A 40 26.63 95.16 -6.64
N THR A 41 25.83 94.14 -6.99
CA THR A 41 26.25 93.00 -7.83
C THR A 41 25.14 92.61 -8.82
N PRO A 42 25.42 92.42 -10.13
CA PRO A 42 24.42 91.95 -11.10
C PRO A 42 24.04 90.48 -10.89
N ALA A 43 22.80 90.12 -11.23
CA ALA A 43 22.33 88.73 -11.22
C ALA A 43 22.83 87.92 -12.44
N THR A 44 22.87 86.60 -12.27
CA THR A 44 23.15 85.62 -13.34
C THR A 44 22.02 84.57 -13.39
N CYS A 45 22.08 83.57 -14.27
CA CYS A 45 21.01 82.56 -14.37
C CYS A 45 20.87 81.65 -13.14
N GLY A 46 21.90 81.50 -12.31
CA GLY A 46 21.91 80.59 -11.16
C GLY A 46 22.60 81.12 -9.91
N GLN A 47 22.92 82.42 -9.86
CA GLN A 47 23.36 83.14 -8.67
C GLN A 47 22.66 84.51 -8.64
N PRO A 48 22.05 84.90 -7.51
CA PRO A 48 21.34 86.17 -7.40
C PRO A 48 22.30 87.35 -7.49
N GLY A 49 21.79 88.48 -7.97
CA GLY A 49 22.45 89.77 -7.80
C GLY A 49 22.22 90.30 -6.39
N VAL A 50 22.92 91.37 -6.04
CA VAL A 50 22.86 91.98 -4.71
C VAL A 50 22.45 93.44 -4.85
N LYS A 51 21.37 93.81 -4.15
CA LYS A 51 20.86 95.16 -4.00
C LYS A 51 20.89 95.50 -2.51
N THR A 52 21.93 96.21 -2.09
CA THR A 52 22.17 96.56 -0.69
C THR A 52 21.25 97.68 -0.23
N PHE A 53 20.66 97.50 0.95
CA PHE A 53 19.81 98.47 1.62
C PHE A 53 20.43 98.88 2.96
N THR A 54 20.66 100.17 3.15
CA THR A 54 21.24 100.76 4.36
C THR A 54 20.19 101.57 5.13
N CYS A 55 20.16 101.39 6.45
CA CYS A 55 19.37 102.20 7.38
C CYS A 55 20.29 103.17 8.14
N ALA A 56 19.75 104.29 8.63
CA ALA A 56 20.51 105.34 9.29
C ALA A 56 21.16 104.92 10.63
N CYS A 57 20.77 103.77 11.20
CA CYS A 57 21.40 103.18 12.37
C CYS A 57 22.74 102.48 12.08
N GLY A 58 23.14 102.34 10.81
CA GLY A 58 24.33 101.62 10.37
C GLY A 58 24.09 100.14 10.03
N ASP A 59 22.88 99.65 10.28
CA ASP A 59 22.44 98.32 9.86
C ASP A 59 22.21 98.28 8.33
N THR A 60 22.47 97.12 7.73
CA THR A 60 22.32 96.89 6.29
C THR A 60 21.81 95.48 6.01
N TYR A 61 20.69 95.35 5.30
CA TYR A 61 20.32 94.11 4.62
C TYR A 61 20.60 94.22 3.12
N THR A 62 20.45 93.11 2.41
CA THR A 62 20.49 93.08 0.95
C THR A 62 19.26 92.37 0.45
N GLU A 63 18.49 93.00 -0.44
CA GLU A 63 17.62 92.24 -1.33
C GLU A 63 18.50 91.46 -2.30
N ALA A 64 18.23 90.16 -2.43
CA ALA A 64 18.60 89.43 -3.62
C ALA A 64 17.89 90.06 -4.83
N ILE A 65 18.63 90.30 -5.90
CA ILE A 65 18.03 90.39 -7.24
C ILE A 65 17.95 88.96 -7.71
N GLU A 66 16.74 88.43 -7.88
CA GLU A 66 16.55 87.02 -8.26
C GLU A 66 17.43 86.60 -9.44
N PRO A 67 17.95 85.35 -9.45
CA PRO A 67 18.63 84.80 -10.61
C PRO A 67 17.73 84.95 -11.84
N THR A 68 18.31 85.22 -13.01
CA THR A 68 17.52 85.58 -14.19
C THR A 68 16.66 84.44 -14.75
N GLY A 69 16.79 83.21 -14.24
CA GLY A 69 16.11 81.99 -14.70
C GLY A 69 16.45 81.54 -16.12
N GLN A 70 17.19 82.38 -16.87
CA GLN A 70 17.54 82.17 -18.27
C GLN A 70 18.83 81.34 -18.37
N HIS A 71 18.71 80.06 -18.07
CA HIS A 71 19.77 79.07 -18.20
C HIS A 71 20.20 78.89 -19.66
N VAL A 72 21.52 78.76 -19.88
CA VAL A 72 22.10 78.41 -21.18
C VAL A 72 22.53 76.94 -21.10
N TRP A 73 21.63 76.06 -21.50
CA TRP A 73 21.84 74.61 -21.54
C TRP A 73 22.90 74.22 -22.57
N ASN A 74 23.56 73.08 -22.36
CA ASN A 74 24.28 72.35 -23.42
C ASN A 74 23.27 71.68 -24.38
N ASP A 75 23.77 70.98 -25.40
CA ASP A 75 22.95 70.27 -26.39
C ASP A 75 22.25 69.00 -25.85
N GLY A 76 22.38 68.72 -24.54
CA GLY A 76 21.95 67.48 -23.89
C GLY A 76 23.01 66.37 -23.95
N VAL A 77 22.96 65.45 -22.99
CA VAL A 77 23.73 64.20 -22.99
C VAL A 77 22.80 63.08 -22.54
N GLU A 78 22.71 62.01 -23.33
CA GLU A 78 21.98 60.78 -22.97
C GLU A 78 22.50 60.23 -21.63
N SER A 79 21.63 60.19 -20.62
CA SER A 79 21.94 59.65 -19.28
C SER A 79 21.36 58.25 -19.10
N THR A 80 20.30 57.90 -19.84
CA THR A 80 19.74 56.54 -19.89
C THR A 80 19.13 56.34 -21.29
N PRO A 81 19.56 55.33 -22.06
CA PRO A 81 19.04 55.10 -23.40
C PRO A 81 17.59 54.59 -23.35
N ALA A 82 16.77 55.00 -24.33
CA ALA A 82 15.40 54.53 -24.46
C ALA A 82 15.35 53.06 -24.94
N THR A 83 14.36 52.31 -24.46
CA THR A 83 14.16 50.90 -24.83
C THR A 83 13.00 50.74 -25.82
N CYS A 84 12.58 49.49 -26.09
CA CYS A 84 11.41 49.23 -26.93
C CYS A 84 10.09 49.70 -26.29
N VAL A 85 10.02 49.75 -24.95
CA VAL A 85 8.79 49.98 -24.18
C VAL A 85 8.93 50.96 -23.02
N GLU A 86 10.15 51.36 -22.66
CA GLU A 86 10.44 52.37 -21.61
C GLU A 86 11.18 53.57 -22.20
N ASP A 87 10.72 54.77 -21.86
CA ASP A 87 11.37 56.03 -22.26
C ASP A 87 12.74 56.16 -21.59
N GLY A 88 13.73 56.65 -22.34
CA GLY A 88 15.05 57.03 -21.82
C GLY A 88 15.07 58.48 -21.31
N GLU A 89 16.23 58.97 -20.91
CA GLU A 89 16.43 60.35 -20.46
C GLU A 89 17.68 61.01 -21.06
N ALA A 90 17.52 62.27 -21.48
CA ALA A 90 18.61 63.17 -21.81
C ALA A 90 18.81 64.21 -20.71
N LEU A 91 20.01 64.24 -20.12
CA LEU A 91 20.41 65.20 -19.10
C LEU A 91 20.99 66.47 -19.75
N TYR A 92 20.31 67.60 -19.53
CA TYR A 92 20.76 68.92 -19.93
C TYR A 92 21.38 69.64 -18.74
N THR A 93 22.58 70.20 -18.93
CA THR A 93 23.34 70.93 -17.90
C THR A 93 23.54 72.37 -18.34
N CYS A 94 23.21 73.32 -17.46
CA CYS A 94 23.43 74.75 -17.71
C CYS A 94 24.93 75.07 -17.70
N THR A 95 25.47 75.44 -18.85
CA THR A 95 26.89 75.76 -19.08
C THR A 95 27.42 76.94 -18.24
N VAL A 96 26.53 77.72 -17.62
CA VAL A 96 26.85 78.92 -16.83
C VAL A 96 26.75 78.71 -15.32
N CYS A 97 25.92 77.75 -14.84
CA CYS A 97 25.69 77.56 -13.40
C CYS A 97 25.60 76.11 -12.91
N GLY A 98 25.77 75.11 -13.77
CA GLY A 98 25.81 73.69 -13.39
C GLY A 98 24.46 73.05 -13.00
N ALA A 99 23.38 73.84 -12.92
CA ALA A 99 22.02 73.29 -12.73
C ALA A 99 21.66 72.33 -13.88
N THR A 100 20.86 71.31 -13.58
CA THR A 100 20.45 70.27 -14.53
C THR A 100 18.94 70.20 -14.71
N LYS A 101 18.50 69.58 -15.81
CA LYS A 101 17.14 69.04 -16.03
C LYS A 101 17.27 67.75 -16.85
N THR A 102 16.36 66.79 -16.68
CA THR A 102 16.16 65.72 -17.66
C THR A 102 14.99 66.06 -18.58
N GLU A 103 15.03 65.57 -19.82
CA GLU A 103 13.87 65.49 -20.71
C GLU A 103 13.78 64.05 -21.26
N PRO A 104 12.58 63.46 -21.38
CA PRO A 104 12.43 62.07 -21.78
C PRO A 104 12.76 61.88 -23.27
N ILE A 105 13.48 60.80 -23.56
CA ILE A 105 13.70 60.27 -24.90
C ILE A 105 12.63 59.20 -25.09
N ALA A 106 11.60 59.50 -25.90
CA ALA A 106 10.51 58.56 -26.12
C ALA A 106 11.01 57.18 -26.59
N CYS A 107 10.45 56.11 -26.02
CA CYS A 107 10.67 54.73 -26.42
C CYS A 107 10.34 54.50 -27.89
N VAL A 108 10.84 53.39 -28.45
CA VAL A 108 10.53 52.98 -29.83
C VAL A 108 9.02 52.74 -30.01
N GLY A 109 8.31 52.38 -28.93
CA GLY A 109 6.84 52.22 -28.90
C GLY A 109 6.35 50.97 -29.64
N HIS A 110 7.28 50.17 -30.17
CA HIS A 110 7.05 48.85 -30.75
C HIS A 110 8.29 47.99 -30.60
N HIS A 111 8.10 46.68 -30.56
CA HIS A 111 9.17 45.71 -30.75
C HIS A 111 9.46 45.56 -32.25
N ASP A 112 10.72 45.30 -32.60
CA ASP A 112 11.14 44.91 -33.96
C ASP A 112 11.38 43.40 -33.97
N TRP A 113 10.29 42.65 -34.18
CA TRP A 113 10.30 41.18 -34.15
C TRP A 113 11.08 40.62 -35.35
N ASP A 114 11.83 39.55 -35.12
CA ASP A 114 12.40 38.74 -36.19
C ASP A 114 11.33 37.99 -37.01
N GLN A 115 11.76 37.09 -37.89
CA GLN A 115 10.83 36.31 -38.73
C GLN A 115 10.10 35.19 -37.96
N GLY A 116 10.39 35.02 -36.66
CA GLY A 116 9.95 33.89 -35.87
C GLY A 116 10.76 32.62 -36.13
N VAL A 117 10.94 31.81 -35.08
CA VAL A 117 11.40 30.43 -35.16
C VAL A 117 10.18 29.54 -34.96
N VAL A 118 9.85 28.73 -35.97
CA VAL A 118 8.73 27.78 -35.88
C VAL A 118 9.19 26.50 -35.21
N THR A 119 8.52 26.13 -34.13
CA THR A 119 8.42 24.76 -33.63
C THR A 119 7.11 24.20 -34.15
N GLU A 120 7.18 23.24 -35.08
CA GLU A 120 5.99 22.64 -35.68
C GLU A 120 5.18 21.84 -34.64
N PRO A 121 3.84 21.80 -34.72
CA PRO A 121 3.00 20.97 -33.87
C PRO A 121 3.20 19.47 -34.14
N THR A 122 2.91 18.63 -33.14
CA THR A 122 2.93 17.16 -33.29
C THR A 122 1.51 16.59 -33.43
N CYS A 123 1.36 15.26 -33.44
CA CYS A 123 0.04 14.62 -33.45
C CYS A 123 -0.74 14.86 -32.13
N VAL A 124 -0.06 15.27 -31.03
CA VAL A 124 -0.66 15.51 -29.69
C VAL A 124 -0.19 16.79 -28.95
N GLU A 125 0.97 17.36 -29.29
CA GLU A 125 1.51 18.59 -28.65
C GLU A 125 1.34 19.82 -29.53
N ASP A 126 0.96 20.95 -28.93
CA ASP A 126 0.87 22.25 -29.58
C ASP A 126 2.27 22.76 -29.98
N GLY A 127 2.42 23.18 -31.23
CA GLY A 127 3.58 23.90 -31.72
C GLY A 127 3.52 25.39 -31.36
N GLN A 128 4.54 26.14 -31.78
CA GLN A 128 4.58 27.60 -31.59
C GLN A 128 5.49 28.28 -32.60
N THR A 129 5.14 29.49 -33.02
CA THR A 129 6.11 30.41 -33.62
C THR A 129 6.63 31.35 -32.55
N LEU A 130 7.91 31.20 -32.19
CA LEU A 130 8.59 32.03 -31.20
C LEU A 130 9.28 33.21 -31.90
N TYR A 131 8.73 34.41 -31.74
CA TYR A 131 9.31 35.66 -32.22
C TYR A 131 10.28 36.24 -31.18
N THR A 132 11.44 36.72 -31.64
CA THR A 132 12.41 37.43 -30.79
C THR A 132 12.59 38.87 -31.27
N CYS A 133 12.48 39.84 -30.37
CA CYS A 133 12.69 41.25 -30.68
C CYS A 133 14.19 41.53 -30.89
N GLN A 134 14.60 41.84 -32.12
CA GLN A 134 16.01 42.02 -32.49
C GLN A 134 16.68 43.21 -31.76
N ALA A 135 15.90 44.15 -31.24
CA ALA A 135 16.37 45.32 -30.53
C ALA A 135 16.53 45.14 -29.00
N CYS A 136 15.91 44.12 -28.38
CA CYS A 136 15.94 43.97 -26.90
C CYS A 136 15.91 42.52 -26.36
N GLY A 137 15.77 41.50 -27.21
CA GLY A 137 15.77 40.10 -26.79
C GLY A 137 14.47 39.60 -26.14
N ALA A 138 13.48 40.48 -25.90
CA ALA A 138 12.15 40.06 -25.48
C ALA A 138 11.52 39.10 -26.51
N THR A 139 10.75 38.12 -26.05
CA THR A 139 10.12 37.10 -26.89
C THR A 139 8.58 37.16 -26.85
N ARG A 140 7.94 36.61 -27.89
CA ARG A 140 6.50 36.28 -27.90
C ARG A 140 6.29 34.99 -28.66
N SER A 141 5.60 34.02 -28.09
CA SER A 141 5.10 32.85 -28.80
C SER A 141 3.66 33.08 -29.27
N ASP A 142 3.41 32.74 -30.54
CA ASP A 142 2.04 32.54 -31.05
C ASP A 142 1.84 31.01 -31.20
N PRO A 143 0.89 30.39 -30.48
CA PRO A 143 0.71 28.94 -30.48
C PRO A 143 0.12 28.43 -31.80
N ILE A 144 0.51 27.21 -32.17
CA ILE A 144 0.02 26.46 -33.32
C ILE A 144 -0.62 25.19 -32.76
N ALA A 145 -1.94 25.11 -32.76
CA ALA A 145 -2.65 23.96 -32.21
C ALA A 145 -2.16 22.64 -32.81
N CYS A 146 -2.07 21.60 -31.97
CA CYS A 146 -1.76 20.24 -32.38
C CYS A 146 -2.73 19.74 -33.46
N VAL A 147 -2.34 18.69 -34.19
CA VAL A 147 -3.22 18.12 -35.24
C VAL A 147 -4.49 17.52 -34.61
N GLY A 148 -4.46 17.15 -33.32
CA GLY A 148 -5.61 16.65 -32.56
C GLY A 148 -6.08 15.25 -32.98
N HIS A 149 -5.43 14.66 -33.98
CA HIS A 149 -5.57 13.29 -34.42
C HIS A 149 -4.25 12.83 -35.07
N HIS A 150 -3.95 11.55 -34.97
CA HIS A 150 -2.84 10.98 -35.72
C HIS A 150 -3.26 10.75 -37.18
N ASP A 151 -2.54 11.35 -38.13
CA ASP A 151 -2.69 11.05 -39.56
C ASP A 151 -1.79 9.84 -39.90
N TRP A 152 -2.32 8.65 -39.61
CA TRP A 152 -1.63 7.39 -39.86
C TRP A 152 -1.43 7.14 -41.36
N ASP A 153 -0.28 6.57 -41.72
CA ASP A 153 -0.06 6.07 -43.06
C ASP A 153 -0.94 4.84 -43.38
N GLN A 154 -0.75 4.24 -44.55
CA GLN A 154 -1.56 3.07 -44.97
C GLN A 154 -1.15 1.76 -44.27
N GLY A 155 -0.24 1.82 -43.29
CA GLY A 155 0.39 0.67 -42.66
C GLY A 155 1.51 0.10 -43.53
N VAL A 156 2.68 -0.12 -42.92
CA VAL A 156 3.76 -0.92 -43.49
C VAL A 156 3.56 -2.35 -43.02
N VAL A 157 3.07 -3.21 -43.92
CA VAL A 157 2.85 -4.63 -43.64
C VAL A 157 4.18 -5.39 -43.70
N THR A 158 4.65 -5.83 -42.55
CA THR A 158 5.59 -6.96 -42.43
C THR A 158 4.77 -8.23 -42.49
N GLU A 159 4.65 -8.82 -43.68
CA GLU A 159 3.89 -10.07 -43.89
C GLU A 159 4.43 -11.20 -42.99
N PRO A 160 3.57 -12.02 -42.38
CA PRO A 160 4.01 -13.15 -41.56
C PRO A 160 4.82 -14.15 -42.38
N THR A 161 5.85 -14.73 -41.75
CA THR A 161 6.52 -15.90 -42.30
C THR A 161 5.81 -17.17 -41.83
N CYS A 162 6.31 -18.34 -42.24
CA CYS A 162 5.71 -19.62 -41.86
C CYS A 162 5.89 -19.98 -40.37
N GLY A 163 6.73 -19.26 -39.62
CA GLY A 163 7.01 -19.52 -38.20
C GLY A 163 7.34 -18.30 -37.34
N GLU A 164 7.37 -17.09 -37.92
CA GLU A 164 7.48 -15.82 -37.20
C GLU A 164 6.27 -14.95 -37.56
N ASP A 165 5.58 -14.44 -36.54
CA ASP A 165 4.41 -13.56 -36.70
C ASP A 165 4.79 -12.30 -37.50
N GLY A 166 3.87 -11.87 -38.35
CA GLY A 166 3.95 -10.59 -39.04
C GLY A 166 3.33 -9.47 -38.21
N GLU A 167 3.41 -8.25 -38.71
CA GLU A 167 2.74 -7.09 -38.13
C GLU A 167 2.45 -6.03 -39.20
N THR A 168 1.36 -5.29 -39.06
CA THR A 168 1.19 -4.02 -39.80
C THR A 168 1.60 -2.89 -38.88
N VAL A 169 2.72 -2.23 -39.18
CA VAL A 169 3.19 -1.06 -38.42
C VAL A 169 2.63 0.20 -39.07
N TYR A 170 1.77 0.92 -38.35
CA TYR A 170 1.23 2.20 -38.76
C TYR A 170 2.09 3.33 -38.21
N THR A 171 2.39 4.35 -39.02
CA THR A 171 3.23 5.50 -38.61
C THR A 171 2.45 6.83 -38.73
N CYS A 172 2.43 7.67 -37.69
CA CYS A 172 1.83 9.01 -37.81
C CYS A 172 2.70 9.84 -38.75
N GLN A 173 2.18 10.28 -39.91
CA GLN A 173 2.98 11.00 -40.91
C GLN A 173 3.46 12.39 -40.47
N VAL A 174 3.02 12.85 -39.29
CA VAL A 174 3.39 14.15 -38.70
C VAL A 174 4.40 14.03 -37.56
N CYS A 175 4.20 13.16 -36.55
CA CYS A 175 5.15 13.01 -35.43
C CYS A 175 6.12 11.83 -35.53
N GLY A 176 5.81 10.80 -36.34
CA GLY A 176 6.62 9.58 -36.41
C GLY A 176 6.33 8.52 -35.35
N ASP A 177 5.34 8.71 -34.47
CA ASP A 177 4.85 7.66 -33.56
C ASP A 177 4.40 6.43 -34.36
N THR A 178 4.49 5.25 -33.74
CA THR A 178 4.05 3.99 -34.35
C THR A 178 3.19 3.17 -33.40
N TYR A 179 2.26 2.40 -33.97
CA TYR A 179 1.65 1.24 -33.32
C TYR A 179 1.60 0.09 -34.33
N SER A 180 1.55 -1.15 -33.86
CA SER A 180 1.44 -2.30 -34.74
C SER A 180 0.28 -3.24 -34.39
N GLU A 181 -0.35 -3.78 -35.42
CA GLU A 181 -1.35 -4.84 -35.31
C GLU A 181 -0.69 -6.19 -35.70
N PRO A 182 -0.68 -7.20 -34.81
CA PRO A 182 -0.01 -8.48 -35.09
C PRO A 182 -0.79 -9.33 -36.10
N ILE A 183 -0.07 -9.87 -37.08
CA ILE A 183 -0.58 -10.82 -38.07
C ILE A 183 0.01 -12.20 -37.73
N TYR A 184 -0.72 -12.97 -36.92
CA TYR A 184 -0.23 -14.26 -36.44
C TYR A 184 0.09 -15.25 -37.57
N ALA A 185 1.25 -15.88 -37.49
CA ALA A 185 1.72 -16.89 -38.43
C ALA A 185 0.84 -18.15 -38.36
N THR A 186 0.57 -18.74 -39.52
CA THR A 186 -0.29 -19.94 -39.61
C THR A 186 0.39 -21.23 -39.17
N GLY A 187 1.73 -21.23 -39.05
CA GLY A 187 2.55 -22.43 -38.88
C GLY A 187 2.65 -23.30 -40.15
N GLU A 188 2.07 -22.87 -41.27
CA GLU A 188 2.04 -23.64 -42.52
C GLU A 188 3.06 -23.10 -43.53
N HIS A 189 3.98 -23.99 -43.94
CA HIS A 189 4.98 -23.71 -44.97
C HIS A 189 4.50 -24.17 -46.36
N ASP A 190 4.43 -23.24 -47.32
CA ASP A 190 4.20 -23.56 -48.73
C ASP A 190 5.54 -23.91 -49.42
N TRP A 191 5.73 -25.18 -49.78
CA TRP A 191 6.97 -25.71 -50.34
C TRP A 191 6.86 -25.83 -51.86
N ASP A 192 7.96 -25.52 -52.56
CA ASP A 192 8.08 -25.79 -54.00
C ASP A 192 7.96 -27.30 -54.33
N GLU A 193 7.89 -27.63 -55.62
CA GLU A 193 7.88 -29.04 -56.06
C GLU A 193 9.21 -29.78 -55.77
N GLY A 194 10.26 -29.05 -55.34
CA GLY A 194 11.61 -29.50 -55.01
C GLY A 194 12.48 -29.91 -56.20
N GLU A 195 13.74 -29.48 -56.23
CA GLU A 195 14.71 -29.84 -57.26
C GLU A 195 15.67 -30.95 -56.80
N ILE A 196 16.03 -31.87 -57.70
CA ILE A 196 17.05 -32.90 -57.44
C ILE A 196 18.44 -32.27 -57.56
N THR A 197 18.88 -31.62 -56.49
CA THR A 197 20.18 -30.95 -56.36
C THR A 197 21.35 -31.94 -56.44
N THR A 198 21.16 -33.21 -56.05
CA THR A 198 22.12 -34.30 -56.28
C THR A 198 21.40 -35.59 -56.70
N PRO A 199 21.62 -36.15 -57.91
CA PRO A 199 20.98 -37.39 -58.34
C PRO A 199 21.54 -38.63 -57.61
N SER A 200 20.67 -39.56 -57.22
CA SER A 200 21.09 -40.76 -56.47
C SER A 200 21.74 -41.83 -57.36
N THR A 201 22.55 -42.69 -56.72
CA THR A 201 23.21 -43.83 -57.36
C THR A 201 23.11 -45.06 -56.45
N CYS A 202 23.45 -46.25 -56.96
CA CYS A 202 23.48 -47.47 -56.13
C CYS A 202 24.65 -47.54 -55.11
N SER A 203 25.42 -46.46 -54.96
CA SER A 203 26.55 -46.36 -54.02
C SER A 203 26.60 -45.08 -53.18
N ALA A 204 25.89 -44.02 -53.59
CA ALA A 204 25.74 -42.76 -52.84
C ALA A 204 24.29 -42.27 -53.03
N LYS A 205 23.65 -41.85 -51.93
CA LYS A 205 22.29 -41.31 -51.96
C LYS A 205 22.23 -40.03 -52.79
N GLY A 206 21.03 -39.68 -53.23
CA GLY A 206 20.76 -38.38 -53.82
C GLY A 206 20.21 -37.43 -52.76
N VAL A 207 20.06 -36.18 -53.14
CA VAL A 207 19.36 -35.17 -52.36
C VAL A 207 18.38 -34.47 -53.29
N LYS A 208 17.15 -34.32 -52.80
CA LYS A 208 16.16 -33.42 -53.37
C LYS A 208 15.90 -32.33 -52.34
N THR A 209 16.19 -31.09 -52.72
CA THR A 209 16.04 -29.93 -51.83
C THR A 209 14.73 -29.26 -52.18
N TYR A 210 13.89 -29.03 -51.18
CA TYR A 210 12.66 -28.24 -51.29
C TYR A 210 12.88 -26.89 -50.64
N THR A 211 12.42 -25.82 -51.29
CA THR A 211 12.48 -24.45 -50.77
C THR A 211 11.08 -23.98 -50.41
N CYS A 212 10.89 -23.39 -49.25
CA CYS A 212 9.65 -22.69 -48.94
C CYS A 212 9.61 -21.37 -49.73
N SER A 213 8.58 -21.18 -50.54
CA SER A 213 8.44 -20.00 -51.41
C SER A 213 8.13 -18.71 -50.64
N VAL A 214 7.80 -18.81 -49.35
CA VAL A 214 7.46 -17.69 -48.46
C VAL A 214 8.66 -17.30 -47.59
N CYS A 215 9.13 -18.17 -46.70
CA CYS A 215 10.24 -17.85 -45.78
C CYS A 215 11.65 -18.14 -46.32
N GLY A 216 11.78 -18.84 -47.45
CA GLY A 216 13.08 -19.20 -48.03
C GLY A 216 13.81 -20.36 -47.33
N ASP A 217 13.24 -20.94 -46.26
CA ASP A 217 13.76 -22.15 -45.62
C ASP A 217 13.95 -23.28 -46.64
N THR A 218 14.98 -24.10 -46.43
CA THR A 218 15.22 -25.30 -47.22
C THR A 218 15.14 -26.55 -46.36
N LYS A 219 14.49 -27.59 -46.89
CA LYS A 219 14.52 -28.94 -46.31
C LYS A 219 15.01 -29.94 -47.34
N GLU A 220 15.93 -30.81 -46.91
CA GLU A 220 16.54 -31.82 -47.77
C GLU A 220 15.90 -33.20 -47.55
N GLU A 221 15.36 -33.78 -48.62
CA GLU A 221 14.96 -35.18 -48.65
C GLU A 221 16.10 -36.01 -49.26
N GLU A 222 16.72 -36.86 -48.43
CA GLU A 222 17.69 -37.85 -48.90
C GLU A 222 17.00 -38.87 -49.83
N LEU A 223 17.14 -38.68 -51.15
CA LEU A 223 16.66 -39.65 -52.13
C LEU A 223 17.36 -40.99 -51.90
N PRO A 224 16.60 -42.11 -51.84
CA PRO A 224 17.17 -43.42 -51.62
C PRO A 224 18.20 -43.77 -52.70
N LEU A 225 19.15 -44.63 -52.34
CA LEU A 225 20.10 -45.22 -53.28
C LEU A 225 19.34 -45.79 -54.47
N ALA A 226 19.66 -45.35 -55.68
CA ALA A 226 19.09 -45.93 -56.89
C ALA A 226 19.34 -47.44 -56.91
N ASP A 227 18.36 -48.22 -57.36
CA ASP A 227 18.45 -49.69 -57.26
C ASP A 227 19.69 -50.27 -57.94
N HIS A 228 20.24 -51.31 -57.32
CA HIS A 228 21.33 -52.08 -57.91
C HIS A 228 20.82 -52.87 -59.12
N ASP A 229 21.30 -52.54 -60.32
CA ASP A 229 21.12 -53.35 -61.53
C ASP A 229 21.90 -54.67 -61.40
N TRP A 230 21.22 -55.80 -61.23
CA TRP A 230 21.82 -57.12 -60.94
C TRP A 230 22.00 -58.00 -62.19
N ASP A 231 22.93 -58.94 -62.12
CA ASP A 231 23.05 -60.06 -63.07
C ASP A 231 22.00 -61.16 -62.82
N ASP A 232 21.97 -62.16 -63.70
CA ASP A 232 20.95 -63.20 -63.73
C ASP A 232 21.17 -64.34 -62.70
N GLY A 233 22.24 -64.24 -61.89
CA GLY A 233 22.48 -65.09 -60.72
C GLY A 233 23.24 -66.41 -60.95
N THR A 234 23.67 -67.05 -59.86
CA THR A 234 24.34 -68.36 -59.85
C THR A 234 24.13 -69.09 -58.52
N VAL A 235 23.55 -70.30 -58.56
CA VAL A 235 23.25 -71.14 -57.38
C VAL A 235 24.54 -71.64 -56.71
N LEU A 236 24.52 -71.78 -55.38
CA LEU A 236 25.67 -72.19 -54.55
C LEU A 236 25.40 -73.39 -53.64
N ILE A 237 24.23 -73.47 -53.00
CA ILE A 237 23.86 -74.49 -51.99
C ILE A 237 22.34 -74.74 -52.08
N GLU A 238 21.84 -75.94 -51.76
CA GLU A 238 20.41 -76.27 -51.70
C GLU A 238 19.89 -76.36 -50.24
N PRO A 239 18.59 -76.08 -49.98
CA PRO A 239 18.04 -75.96 -48.62
C PRO A 239 17.73 -77.29 -47.92
N THR A 240 17.68 -77.23 -46.59
CA THR A 240 17.13 -78.25 -45.68
C THR A 240 16.16 -77.60 -44.69
N CYS A 241 15.64 -78.33 -43.69
CA CYS A 241 14.80 -77.70 -42.66
C CYS A 241 15.58 -76.85 -41.65
N ASP A 242 16.90 -77.06 -41.55
CA ASP A 242 17.74 -76.42 -40.53
C ASP A 242 18.73 -75.40 -41.13
N SER A 243 19.04 -75.54 -42.42
CA SER A 243 19.97 -74.67 -43.18
C SER A 243 19.34 -74.20 -44.50
N GLU A 244 19.38 -72.91 -44.78
CA GLU A 244 18.96 -72.36 -46.08
C GLU A 244 19.88 -72.82 -47.23
N GLY A 245 19.30 -72.90 -48.42
CA GLY A 245 20.05 -72.93 -49.67
C GLY A 245 20.52 -71.53 -50.05
N SER A 246 21.15 -71.34 -51.20
CA SER A 246 21.49 -69.98 -51.67
C SER A 246 21.88 -69.85 -53.14
N ILE A 247 21.67 -68.64 -53.64
CA ILE A 247 22.05 -68.11 -54.95
C ILE A 247 22.83 -66.79 -54.77
N ARG A 248 23.69 -66.42 -55.71
CA ARG A 248 24.45 -65.15 -55.69
C ARG A 248 24.25 -64.38 -56.98
N TYR A 249 24.06 -63.07 -56.86
CA TYR A 249 23.94 -62.10 -57.95
C TYR A 249 25.04 -61.01 -57.83
N THR A 250 25.45 -60.41 -58.95
CA THR A 250 26.44 -59.31 -59.02
C THR A 250 25.83 -58.06 -59.63
N CYS A 251 26.03 -56.89 -59.03
CA CYS A 251 25.55 -55.62 -59.56
C CYS A 251 26.43 -55.19 -60.75
N ARG A 252 25.83 -55.01 -61.93
CA ARG A 252 26.51 -54.67 -63.20
C ARG A 252 27.18 -53.29 -63.16
N VAL A 253 26.65 -52.37 -62.34
CA VAL A 253 27.14 -50.98 -62.23
C VAL A 253 28.28 -50.83 -61.22
N CYS A 254 28.14 -51.36 -60.00
CA CYS A 254 29.11 -51.12 -58.92
C CYS A 254 29.86 -52.37 -58.42
N ASN A 255 29.69 -53.53 -59.08
CA ASN A 255 30.35 -54.81 -58.77
C ASN A 255 30.14 -55.38 -57.35
N LYS A 256 29.26 -54.78 -56.53
CA LYS A 256 28.77 -55.40 -55.27
C LYS A 256 28.10 -56.74 -55.60
N LYS A 257 28.08 -57.67 -54.64
CA LYS A 257 27.49 -59.01 -54.80
C LYS A 257 26.51 -59.26 -53.68
N LYS A 258 25.24 -59.53 -54.00
CA LYS A 258 24.26 -60.04 -53.03
C LYS A 258 24.22 -61.56 -53.10
N LYS A 259 24.05 -62.20 -51.93
CA LYS A 259 23.78 -63.62 -51.81
C LYS A 259 22.40 -63.74 -51.17
N GLU A 260 21.47 -64.34 -51.88
CA GLU A 260 20.11 -64.57 -51.37
C GLU A 260 20.02 -66.02 -50.88
N SER A 261 19.38 -66.21 -49.74
CA SER A 261 19.03 -67.54 -49.24
C SER A 261 17.87 -68.13 -50.03
N VAL A 262 17.82 -69.46 -50.09
CA VAL A 262 16.62 -70.20 -50.49
C VAL A 262 16.03 -70.80 -49.23
N GLU A 263 14.74 -70.54 -48.98
CA GLU A 263 14.05 -70.83 -47.74
C GLU A 263 14.16 -72.28 -47.25
N LYS A 264 14.08 -72.45 -45.93
CA LYS A 264 14.13 -73.77 -45.29
C LYS A 264 12.86 -74.56 -45.54
N THR A 265 12.97 -75.89 -45.56
CA THR A 265 11.76 -76.74 -45.54
C THR A 265 11.12 -76.72 -44.15
N ALA A 266 9.79 -76.65 -44.09
CA ALA A 266 9.07 -76.36 -42.84
C ALA A 266 9.31 -77.40 -41.72
N HIS A 267 9.43 -76.92 -40.48
CA HIS A 267 9.53 -77.76 -39.28
C HIS A 267 8.22 -78.53 -39.00
N THR A 268 8.35 -79.71 -38.39
CA THR A 268 7.22 -80.50 -37.87
C THR A 268 7.26 -80.49 -36.34
N LEU A 269 6.34 -79.76 -35.70
CA LEU A 269 6.38 -79.50 -34.26
C LEU A 269 5.60 -80.53 -33.41
N THR A 270 5.93 -80.62 -32.13
CA THR A 270 5.29 -81.46 -31.11
C THR A 270 5.36 -80.76 -29.75
N GLU A 271 4.23 -80.64 -29.04
CA GLU A 271 4.13 -79.92 -27.76
C GLU A 271 4.99 -80.58 -26.66
N LEU A 272 5.61 -79.75 -25.80
CA LEU A 272 6.46 -80.17 -24.68
C LEU A 272 5.95 -79.68 -23.33
N ALA A 273 5.54 -78.42 -23.24
CA ALA A 273 5.09 -77.78 -22.01
C ALA A 273 4.15 -76.61 -22.30
N ARG A 274 3.44 -76.14 -21.28
CA ARG A 274 2.43 -75.08 -21.38
C ARG A 274 2.44 -74.21 -20.13
N VAL A 275 2.33 -72.91 -20.32
CA VAL A 275 2.16 -71.90 -19.29
C VAL A 275 0.87 -71.15 -19.63
N GLU A 276 -0.14 -71.24 -18.77
CA GLU A 276 -1.42 -70.59 -19.01
C GLU A 276 -1.34 -69.07 -18.78
N PRO A 277 -2.16 -68.26 -19.49
CA PRO A 277 -2.25 -66.82 -19.27
C PRO A 277 -2.82 -66.45 -17.88
N THR A 278 -2.50 -65.24 -17.43
CA THR A 278 -3.23 -64.57 -16.33
C THR A 278 -4.27 -63.60 -16.91
N CYS A 279 -4.97 -62.85 -16.06
CA CYS A 279 -5.88 -61.78 -16.48
C CYS A 279 -5.17 -60.53 -17.02
N ASP A 280 -3.88 -60.36 -16.72
CA ASP A 280 -3.06 -59.18 -17.04
C ASP A 280 -1.85 -59.48 -17.95
N LYS A 281 -1.47 -60.76 -18.13
CA LYS A 281 -0.29 -61.20 -18.89
C LYS A 281 -0.57 -62.44 -19.72
N ASP A 282 -0.02 -62.45 -20.93
CA ASP A 282 -0.14 -63.55 -21.88
C ASP A 282 0.64 -64.80 -21.42
N GLY A 283 0.07 -65.98 -21.68
CA GLY A 283 0.72 -67.28 -21.50
C GLY A 283 1.41 -67.77 -22.77
N TYR A 284 1.87 -69.01 -22.80
CA TYR A 284 2.42 -69.64 -24.01
C TYR A 284 2.45 -71.17 -23.99
N ILE A 285 2.44 -71.76 -25.19
CA ILE A 285 2.72 -73.18 -25.45
C ILE A 285 4.16 -73.32 -25.91
N GLN A 286 4.93 -74.23 -25.30
CA GLN A 286 6.28 -74.62 -25.73
C GLN A 286 6.21 -75.93 -26.53
N SER A 287 6.76 -75.94 -27.74
CA SER A 287 6.84 -77.09 -28.64
C SER A 287 8.27 -77.33 -29.13
N SER A 288 8.56 -78.53 -29.66
CA SER A 288 9.85 -78.85 -30.31
C SER A 288 9.68 -79.48 -31.69
N CYS A 289 10.62 -79.23 -32.59
CA CYS A 289 10.65 -79.87 -33.90
C CYS A 289 11.10 -81.34 -33.82
N SER A 290 10.31 -82.26 -34.35
CA SER A 290 10.61 -83.71 -34.32
C SER A 290 11.83 -84.11 -35.17
N VAL A 291 12.25 -83.25 -36.11
CA VAL A 291 13.41 -83.47 -36.99
C VAL A 291 14.71 -82.94 -36.34
N CYS A 292 14.70 -81.68 -35.88
CA CYS A 292 15.92 -80.98 -35.44
C CYS A 292 15.97 -80.59 -33.95
N ARG A 293 14.90 -80.84 -33.20
CA ARG A 293 14.75 -80.57 -31.75
C ARG A 293 14.78 -79.09 -31.34
N GLN A 294 14.75 -78.15 -32.28
CA GLN A 294 14.59 -76.73 -31.97
C GLN A 294 13.27 -76.47 -31.23
N ILE A 295 13.32 -75.61 -30.20
CA ILE A 295 12.17 -75.20 -29.38
C ILE A 295 11.48 -73.98 -30.00
N VAL A 296 10.15 -73.94 -29.93
CA VAL A 296 9.29 -72.85 -30.40
C VAL A 296 8.27 -72.52 -29.30
N TYR A 297 7.97 -71.24 -29.11
CA TYR A 297 6.92 -70.77 -28.21
C TYR A 297 5.77 -70.13 -29.01
N THR A 298 4.53 -70.37 -28.62
CA THR A 298 3.32 -69.78 -29.22
C THR A 298 2.51 -69.09 -28.11
N PRO A 299 2.29 -67.76 -28.17
CA PRO A 299 1.61 -67.04 -27.10
C PRO A 299 0.12 -67.41 -27.01
N ILE A 300 -0.43 -67.28 -25.80
CA ILE A 300 -1.85 -67.41 -25.49
C ILE A 300 -2.27 -66.05 -24.87
N PRO A 301 -3.19 -65.29 -25.49
CA PRO A 301 -3.61 -63.99 -24.95
C PRO A 301 -4.12 -64.06 -23.51
N SER A 302 -3.83 -63.01 -22.75
CA SER A 302 -4.38 -62.77 -21.40
C SER A 302 -5.90 -62.89 -21.36
N THR A 303 -6.44 -63.38 -20.25
CA THR A 303 -7.88 -63.70 -20.12
C THR A 303 -8.76 -62.47 -19.88
N GLY A 304 -8.16 -61.29 -19.68
CA GLY A 304 -8.84 -60.07 -19.26
C GLY A 304 -9.29 -60.11 -17.79
N HIS A 305 -9.70 -58.96 -17.26
CA HIS A 305 -10.19 -58.85 -15.89
C HIS A 305 -11.64 -59.32 -15.77
N ASP A 306 -11.86 -60.46 -15.10
CA ASP A 306 -13.17 -60.85 -14.59
C ASP A 306 -13.53 -59.97 -13.38
N LEU A 307 -14.19 -58.83 -13.68
CA LEU A 307 -14.52 -57.77 -12.73
C LEU A 307 -15.85 -58.05 -12.01
N SER A 308 -15.76 -58.65 -10.84
CA SER A 308 -16.90 -58.85 -9.93
C SER A 308 -17.20 -57.60 -9.10
N PHE A 309 -18.47 -57.40 -8.72
CA PHE A 309 -18.83 -56.36 -7.74
C PHE A 309 -18.16 -56.64 -6.39
N SER A 310 -17.55 -55.60 -5.80
CA SER A 310 -16.71 -55.71 -4.60
C SER A 310 -17.37 -55.02 -3.40
N ARG A 311 -17.69 -53.72 -3.54
CA ARG A 311 -18.41 -52.92 -2.53
C ARG A 311 -19.00 -51.65 -3.17
N THR A 312 -20.06 -51.11 -2.58
CA THR A 312 -20.52 -49.74 -2.86
C THR A 312 -19.82 -48.79 -1.89
N VAL A 313 -19.33 -47.66 -2.40
CA VAL A 313 -18.98 -46.47 -1.62
C VAL A 313 -20.20 -45.54 -1.67
N ALA A 314 -20.78 -45.23 -0.51
CA ALA A 314 -21.92 -44.31 -0.43
C ALA A 314 -21.47 -42.86 -0.71
N PRO A 315 -22.34 -42.02 -1.31
CA PRO A 315 -22.05 -40.59 -1.43
C PRO A 315 -21.95 -39.94 -0.04
N THR A 316 -21.08 -38.93 0.08
CA THR A 316 -20.99 -38.06 1.27
C THR A 316 -21.71 -36.74 0.99
N CYS A 317 -21.56 -35.74 1.85
CA CYS A 317 -22.09 -34.40 1.60
C CYS A 317 -21.42 -33.71 0.39
N THR A 318 -20.16 -34.06 0.10
CA THR A 318 -19.25 -33.35 -0.81
C THR A 318 -18.57 -34.24 -1.86
N ALA A 319 -18.81 -35.56 -1.84
CA ALA A 319 -18.22 -36.50 -2.78
C ALA A 319 -19.23 -37.53 -3.28
N GLN A 320 -19.22 -37.78 -4.59
CA GLN A 320 -20.05 -38.78 -5.25
C GLN A 320 -19.78 -40.20 -4.72
N GLY A 321 -20.86 -40.98 -4.58
CA GLY A 321 -20.80 -42.42 -4.33
C GLY A 321 -20.59 -43.21 -5.62
N TYR A 322 -20.15 -44.46 -5.51
CA TYR A 322 -19.90 -45.35 -6.66
C TYR A 322 -19.75 -46.82 -6.23
N ASP A 323 -20.03 -47.73 -7.17
CA ASP A 323 -19.73 -49.16 -7.03
C ASP A 323 -18.29 -49.46 -7.46
N VAL A 324 -17.54 -50.11 -6.57
CA VAL A 324 -16.22 -50.67 -6.86
C VAL A 324 -16.36 -52.09 -7.39
N TYR A 325 -15.80 -52.34 -8.57
CA TYR A 325 -15.68 -53.67 -9.16
C TYR A 325 -14.21 -54.10 -9.12
N THR A 326 -13.93 -55.30 -8.62
CA THR A 326 -12.58 -55.83 -8.39
C THR A 326 -12.36 -57.13 -9.16
N CYS A 327 -11.19 -57.28 -9.77
CA CYS A 327 -10.78 -58.50 -10.45
C CYS A 327 -10.45 -59.60 -9.42
N SER A 328 -11.09 -60.76 -9.58
CA SER A 328 -10.90 -61.93 -8.70
C SER A 328 -9.47 -62.52 -8.74
N VAL A 329 -8.69 -62.22 -9.78
CA VAL A 329 -7.38 -62.84 -10.05
C VAL A 329 -6.18 -61.93 -9.75
N CYS A 330 -6.27 -60.62 -10.04
CA CYS A 330 -5.17 -59.66 -9.78
C CYS A 330 -5.53 -58.48 -8.85
N HIS A 331 -6.78 -58.41 -8.38
CA HIS A 331 -7.28 -57.37 -7.47
C HIS A 331 -7.28 -55.92 -8.01
N ALA A 332 -6.93 -55.71 -9.28
CA ALA A 332 -7.19 -54.47 -10.00
C ALA A 332 -8.68 -54.11 -9.91
N SER A 333 -8.99 -52.83 -9.67
CA SER A 333 -10.35 -52.37 -9.37
C SER A 333 -10.73 -51.13 -10.17
N VAL A 334 -12.03 -50.97 -10.47
CA VAL A 334 -12.59 -49.82 -11.20
C VAL A 334 -13.90 -49.34 -10.56
N ASN A 335 -14.13 -48.03 -10.60
CA ASN A 335 -15.34 -47.38 -10.08
C ASN A 335 -16.38 -47.22 -11.20
N LYS A 336 -17.66 -47.49 -10.89
CA LYS A 336 -18.81 -47.41 -11.82
C LYS A 336 -20.06 -46.97 -11.05
N ASN A 337 -21.18 -46.76 -11.74
CA ASN A 337 -22.49 -46.49 -11.14
C ASN A 337 -22.45 -45.31 -10.15
N PHE A 338 -21.94 -44.17 -10.62
CA PHE A 338 -21.80 -42.98 -9.79
C PHE A 338 -23.17 -42.45 -9.32
N VAL A 339 -23.20 -41.93 -8.11
CA VAL A 339 -24.35 -41.29 -7.46
C VAL A 339 -23.89 -39.95 -6.92
N ASP A 340 -24.61 -38.88 -7.24
CA ASP A 340 -24.23 -37.52 -6.86
C ASP A 340 -24.11 -37.33 -5.34
N GLU A 341 -23.29 -36.38 -4.91
CA GLU A 341 -23.14 -36.01 -3.50
C GLU A 341 -24.46 -35.55 -2.87
N LEU A 342 -24.60 -35.79 -1.57
CA LEU A 342 -25.85 -35.61 -0.84
C LEU A 342 -26.17 -34.14 -0.50
N GLY A 343 -25.21 -33.22 -0.66
CA GLY A 343 -25.26 -31.89 -0.07
C GLY A 343 -25.33 -31.93 1.46
N HIS A 344 -25.53 -30.77 2.08
CA HIS A 344 -25.64 -30.63 3.53
C HIS A 344 -27.11 -30.56 3.98
N ASP A 345 -27.36 -30.83 5.26
CA ASP A 345 -28.69 -30.80 5.89
C ASP A 345 -28.50 -30.24 7.31
N PHE A 346 -28.80 -28.94 7.51
CA PHE A 346 -28.40 -28.20 8.72
C PHE A 346 -29.56 -28.07 9.73
N ASP A 347 -29.31 -28.46 10.98
CA ASP A 347 -30.33 -28.44 12.04
C ASP A 347 -30.34 -27.12 12.82
N PHE A 348 -31.02 -26.13 12.25
CA PHE A 348 -31.29 -24.84 12.90
C PHE A 348 -32.24 -24.93 14.10
N SER A 349 -32.78 -26.11 14.48
CA SER A 349 -33.58 -26.26 15.70
C SER A 349 -32.74 -26.41 16.98
N GLN A 350 -31.41 -26.56 16.82
CA GLN A 350 -30.44 -26.59 17.93
C GLN A 350 -29.83 -25.20 18.23
N VAL A 351 -30.19 -24.17 17.45
CA VAL A 351 -29.69 -22.79 17.58
C VAL A 351 -30.88 -21.86 17.88
N PRO A 352 -30.79 -20.94 18.87
CA PRO A 352 -31.84 -19.96 19.15
C PRO A 352 -32.27 -19.15 17.92
N GLU A 353 -33.51 -18.66 17.89
CA GLU A 353 -34.06 -17.94 16.72
C GLU A 353 -33.41 -16.56 16.52
N ASP A 354 -32.93 -15.98 17.62
CA ASP A 354 -32.17 -14.74 17.80
C ASP A 354 -30.64 -14.92 17.76
N ASP A 355 -30.14 -16.15 17.61
CA ASP A 355 -28.73 -16.47 17.45
C ASP A 355 -28.37 -16.58 15.95
N TYR A 356 -27.41 -15.74 15.55
CA TYR A 356 -26.81 -15.60 14.24
C TYR A 356 -25.33 -16.00 14.21
N PHE A 357 -24.64 -15.98 15.36
CA PHE A 357 -23.20 -16.29 15.43
C PHE A 357 -22.92 -17.80 15.46
N THR A 358 -23.81 -18.61 16.03
CA THR A 358 -23.66 -20.08 16.12
C THR A 358 -23.92 -20.77 14.79
N MET A 359 -22.95 -21.56 14.34
CA MET A 359 -23.08 -22.41 13.16
C MET A 359 -23.91 -23.67 13.44
N ALA A 360 -25.14 -23.71 12.92
CA ALA A 360 -26.05 -24.85 13.04
C ALA A 360 -25.43 -26.13 12.42
N PRO A 361 -25.46 -27.28 13.11
CA PRO A 361 -24.71 -28.47 12.69
C PRO A 361 -25.37 -29.20 11.52
N CYS A 362 -24.55 -29.75 10.61
CA CYS A 362 -25.04 -30.72 9.63
C CYS A 362 -25.46 -32.03 10.33
N THR A 363 -26.67 -32.54 10.04
CA THR A 363 -27.24 -33.79 10.58
C THR A 363 -26.57 -35.04 10.03
N ARG A 364 -25.96 -34.94 8.84
CA ARG A 364 -25.46 -36.11 8.10
C ARG A 364 -24.28 -36.74 8.82
N GLN A 365 -24.37 -38.05 9.06
CA GLN A 365 -23.37 -38.81 9.81
C GLN A 365 -21.96 -38.64 9.23
N GLY A 366 -21.03 -38.14 10.04
CA GLY A 366 -19.63 -37.91 9.67
C GLY A 366 -19.34 -36.53 9.08
N CYS A 367 -20.33 -35.64 8.96
CA CYS A 367 -20.12 -34.27 8.51
C CYS A 367 -19.74 -33.34 9.67
N SER A 368 -18.63 -32.61 9.52
CA SER A 368 -18.16 -31.57 10.44
C SER A 368 -18.88 -30.24 10.27
N GLU A 369 -19.40 -29.97 9.07
CA GLU A 369 -19.82 -28.63 8.65
C GLU A 369 -20.96 -28.05 9.50
N GLY A 370 -21.05 -26.74 9.49
CA GLY A 370 -22.19 -25.99 9.99
C GLY A 370 -22.50 -24.79 9.09
N LEU A 371 -23.60 -24.11 9.38
CA LEU A 371 -24.04 -22.91 8.65
C LEU A 371 -24.63 -21.90 9.64
N ARG A 372 -24.23 -20.62 9.56
CA ARG A 372 -24.87 -19.56 10.34
C ARG A 372 -26.26 -19.24 9.79
N ARG A 373 -27.10 -18.61 10.60
CA ARG A 373 -28.39 -18.06 10.16
C ARG A 373 -28.12 -16.90 9.19
N GLU A 374 -28.89 -16.78 8.10
CA GLU A 374 -28.76 -15.62 7.22
C GLU A 374 -29.16 -14.32 7.94
N SER A 375 -28.38 -13.28 7.74
CA SER A 375 -28.55 -11.95 8.33
C SER A 375 -29.85 -11.29 7.85
N PRO A 376 -30.78 -10.86 8.73
CA PRO A 376 -32.03 -10.19 8.34
C PRO A 376 -31.77 -8.74 7.90
N GLU A 377 -30.75 -8.13 8.51
CA GLU A 377 -30.28 -6.78 8.32
C GLU A 377 -28.88 -6.88 7.69
N THR A 378 -28.51 -5.95 6.81
CA THR A 378 -27.20 -5.98 6.13
C THR A 378 -26.75 -4.56 5.79
N LEU A 379 -25.93 -3.94 6.63
CA LEU A 379 -25.40 -2.60 6.37
C LEU A 379 -24.61 -2.51 5.04
N LYS A 380 -24.09 -3.64 4.53
CA LYS A 380 -23.52 -3.80 3.18
C LYS A 380 -24.39 -3.35 1.99
N LYS A 381 -25.71 -3.17 2.19
CA LYS A 381 -26.61 -2.66 1.12
C LYS A 381 -26.70 -1.14 1.11
N GLU A 382 -26.16 -0.49 2.13
CA GLU A 382 -26.23 0.95 2.39
C GLU A 382 -24.82 1.55 2.34
N MET A 383 -23.84 0.84 2.91
CA MET A 383 -22.39 1.07 2.73
C MET A 383 -21.93 0.59 1.34
N VAL A 384 -22.08 1.45 0.33
CA VAL A 384 -21.68 1.19 -1.07
C VAL A 384 -21.01 2.44 -1.65
N CYS A 385 -19.87 2.27 -2.33
CA CYS A 385 -19.24 3.36 -3.07
C CYS A 385 -20.13 3.77 -4.27
N ALA A 386 -20.64 5.00 -4.22
CA ALA A 386 -21.50 5.64 -5.23
C ALA A 386 -20.87 6.92 -5.85
N TYR A 387 -19.68 7.32 -5.39
CA TYR A 387 -18.95 8.49 -5.88
C TYR A 387 -18.69 8.48 -7.39
N THR A 388 -18.77 9.64 -8.03
CA THR A 388 -18.50 9.87 -9.45
C THR A 388 -17.77 11.19 -9.71
N GLU A 389 -17.18 11.35 -10.90
CA GLU A 389 -16.65 12.65 -11.35
C GLU A 389 -17.71 13.76 -11.33
N ALA A 390 -18.99 13.44 -11.48
CA ALA A 390 -20.08 14.41 -11.35
C ALA A 390 -20.27 14.91 -9.90
N ASP A 391 -19.90 14.11 -8.89
CA ASP A 391 -19.78 14.59 -7.51
C ASP A 391 -18.57 15.50 -7.35
N LYS A 392 -17.44 15.17 -7.98
CA LYS A 392 -16.25 16.04 -7.98
C LYS A 392 -16.56 17.41 -8.58
N GLU A 393 -17.16 17.47 -9.77
CA GLU A 393 -17.57 18.73 -10.42
C GLU A 393 -18.52 19.55 -9.55
N ARG A 394 -19.45 18.86 -8.85
CA ARG A 394 -20.45 19.47 -7.97
C ARG A 394 -19.82 20.06 -6.70
N ILE A 395 -18.88 19.35 -6.08
CA ILE A 395 -18.17 19.81 -4.88
C ILE A 395 -17.15 20.91 -5.22
N ASP A 396 -16.43 20.79 -6.34
CA ASP A 396 -15.55 21.84 -6.88
C ASP A 396 -16.35 23.15 -7.14
N GLN A 397 -17.56 23.05 -7.69
CA GLN A 397 -18.43 24.22 -7.90
C GLN A 397 -18.96 24.82 -6.59
N LEU A 398 -19.32 24.00 -5.60
CA LEU A 398 -19.72 24.48 -4.27
C LEU A 398 -18.56 25.23 -3.57
N TRP A 399 -17.34 24.69 -3.69
CA TRP A 399 -16.13 25.34 -3.20
C TRP A 399 -15.86 26.68 -3.91
N ALA A 400 -15.98 26.71 -5.24
CA ALA A 400 -15.80 27.92 -6.03
C ALA A 400 -16.86 29.00 -5.73
N ASP A 401 -18.13 28.62 -5.59
CA ASP A 401 -19.23 29.53 -5.25
C ASP A 401 -19.07 30.12 -3.84
N MET A 402 -18.70 29.28 -2.86
CA MET A 402 -18.42 29.72 -1.49
C MET A 402 -17.20 30.65 -1.43
N SER A 403 -16.11 30.31 -2.13
CA SER A 403 -14.89 31.13 -2.19
C SER A 403 -15.15 32.47 -2.87
N ALA A 404 -15.88 32.49 -3.99
CA ALA A 404 -16.28 33.72 -4.68
C ALA A 404 -17.21 34.59 -3.82
N HIS A 405 -18.12 33.98 -3.05
CA HIS A 405 -18.96 34.70 -2.08
C HIS A 405 -18.10 35.34 -0.98
N LEU A 406 -17.20 34.58 -0.34
CA LEU A 406 -16.29 35.08 0.70
C LEU A 406 -15.36 36.19 0.20
N ALA A 407 -14.85 36.09 -1.03
CA ALA A 407 -14.06 37.14 -1.67
C ALA A 407 -14.86 38.41 -2.06
N SER A 408 -16.20 38.36 -1.99
CA SER A 408 -17.09 39.46 -2.38
C SER A 408 -17.72 40.24 -1.22
N VAL A 409 -17.64 39.71 0.01
CA VAL A 409 -18.21 40.35 1.21
C VAL A 409 -17.27 41.37 1.83
N ASP A 410 -17.82 42.25 2.65
CA ASP A 410 -17.06 43.30 3.34
C ASP A 410 -16.00 42.67 4.29
N PRO A 411 -14.74 43.13 4.25
CA PRO A 411 -13.72 42.75 5.24
C PRO A 411 -14.14 43.06 6.67
N TYR A 412 -13.49 42.40 7.64
CA TYR A 412 -13.76 42.65 9.06
C TYR A 412 -13.48 44.10 9.48
N ASP A 413 -14.38 44.68 10.30
CA ASP A 413 -14.22 45.97 10.95
C ASP A 413 -14.95 45.92 12.31
N GLU A 414 -14.22 46.08 13.40
CA GLU A 414 -14.73 46.06 14.77
C GLU A 414 -15.84 47.10 15.03
N ASN A 415 -15.85 48.20 14.26
CA ASN A 415 -16.82 49.29 14.40
C ASN A 415 -18.15 49.01 13.70
N LEU A 416 -18.19 48.02 12.79
CA LEU A 416 -19.34 47.72 11.93
C LEU A 416 -19.89 46.30 12.14
N HIS A 417 -19.03 45.33 12.46
CA HIS A 417 -19.34 43.90 12.35
C HIS A 417 -19.44 43.14 13.68
N GLY A 418 -19.27 43.81 14.83
CA GLY A 418 -19.39 43.22 16.17
C GLY A 418 -20.72 42.47 16.42
N TYR A 419 -20.66 41.36 17.16
CA TYR A 419 -21.80 40.45 17.33
C TYR A 419 -23.06 41.12 17.91
N VAL A 420 -24.17 41.05 17.18
CA VAL A 420 -25.51 41.40 17.67
C VAL A 420 -26.52 40.36 17.20
N LYS A 421 -26.98 39.52 18.13
CA LYS A 421 -28.03 38.51 17.90
C LYS A 421 -29.28 39.10 17.27
N ASP A 422 -29.92 38.36 16.36
CA ASP A 422 -31.10 38.79 15.59
C ASP A 422 -30.95 40.08 14.75
N SER A 423 -29.75 40.63 14.59
CA SER A 423 -29.50 41.78 13.70
C SER A 423 -29.69 41.44 12.21
N ALA A 424 -29.48 42.43 11.34
CA ALA A 424 -29.43 42.21 9.88
C ALA A 424 -28.21 41.36 9.51
N LEU A 425 -27.02 41.70 10.04
CA LEU A 425 -25.79 40.94 9.85
C LEU A 425 -25.94 39.51 10.38
N TYR A 426 -26.47 39.30 11.59
CA TYR A 426 -26.73 37.96 12.11
C TYR A 426 -27.57 37.10 11.14
N LYS A 427 -28.60 37.67 10.50
CA LYS A 427 -29.39 36.95 9.49
C LYS A 427 -28.66 36.72 8.16
N GLU A 428 -27.73 37.59 7.80
CA GLU A 428 -26.84 37.39 6.66
C GLU A 428 -25.86 36.24 6.94
N ASN A 429 -25.22 36.23 8.11
CA ASN A 429 -24.27 35.21 8.55
C ASN A 429 -24.96 33.83 8.67
N ARG A 430 -26.18 33.77 9.22
CA ARG A 430 -27.04 32.56 9.21
C ARG A 430 -27.41 32.07 7.81
N ASN A 431 -27.50 32.97 6.82
CA ASN A 431 -27.75 32.57 5.43
C ASN A 431 -26.46 32.10 4.75
N PHE A 432 -25.29 32.64 5.08
CA PHE A 432 -24.02 32.12 4.60
C PHE A 432 -23.74 30.72 5.17
N GLU A 433 -23.85 30.58 6.50
CA GLU A 433 -23.78 29.31 7.23
C GLU A 433 -24.65 28.25 6.53
N LYS A 434 -25.95 28.50 6.41
CA LYS A 434 -26.89 27.51 5.87
C LYS A 434 -26.71 27.20 4.37
N ASN A 435 -26.41 28.19 3.53
CA ASN A 435 -26.48 28.01 2.07
C ASN A 435 -25.13 27.70 1.42
N PHE A 436 -24.01 27.84 2.14
CA PHE A 436 -22.66 27.52 1.65
C PHE A 436 -21.93 26.60 2.62
N TYR A 437 -21.72 27.01 3.88
CA TYR A 437 -20.86 26.27 4.81
C TYR A 437 -21.45 24.92 5.23
N ASP A 438 -22.70 24.88 5.70
CA ASP A 438 -23.42 23.62 6.04
C ASP A 438 -23.42 22.66 4.84
N VAL A 439 -23.66 23.18 3.63
CA VAL A 439 -23.72 22.39 2.38
C VAL A 439 -22.35 21.81 2.02
N PHE A 440 -21.29 22.62 2.08
CA PHE A 440 -19.93 22.14 1.85
C PHE A 440 -19.51 21.10 2.91
N MET A 441 -19.90 21.28 4.17
CA MET A 441 -19.61 20.29 5.22
C MET A 441 -20.37 18.97 5.03
N GLU A 442 -21.64 19.00 4.62
CA GLU A 442 -22.41 17.78 4.28
C GLU A 442 -21.69 16.97 3.18
N GLU A 443 -21.11 17.65 2.19
CA GLU A 443 -20.33 17.03 1.10
C GLU A 443 -18.93 16.57 1.51
N PHE A 444 -18.27 17.29 2.43
CA PHE A 444 -16.99 16.91 3.02
C PHE A 444 -17.11 15.63 3.88
N TYR A 445 -18.24 15.44 4.56
CA TYR A 445 -18.55 14.19 5.24
C TYR A 445 -18.87 13.08 4.23
N TYR A 446 -19.66 13.35 3.19
CA TYR A 446 -19.92 12.40 2.10
C TYR A 446 -18.64 11.87 1.45
N ILE A 447 -17.69 12.72 1.03
CA ILE A 447 -16.45 12.24 0.40
C ILE A 447 -15.58 11.40 1.36
N THR A 448 -15.61 11.70 2.66
CA THR A 448 -14.90 10.92 3.68
C THR A 448 -15.55 9.56 3.92
N GLU A 449 -16.89 9.49 3.89
CA GLU A 449 -17.66 8.24 3.94
C GLU A 449 -17.39 7.38 2.67
N GLN A 450 -17.46 8.00 1.49
CA GLN A 450 -17.20 7.32 0.21
C GLN A 450 -15.77 6.75 0.12
N TYR A 451 -14.78 7.42 0.72
CA TYR A 451 -13.42 6.91 0.85
C TYR A 451 -13.38 5.58 1.63
N GLN A 452 -14.05 5.51 2.80
CA GLN A 452 -14.08 4.29 3.61
C GLN A 452 -14.73 3.13 2.84
N TYR A 453 -15.84 3.39 2.11
CA TYR A 453 -16.51 2.36 1.30
C TYR A 453 -15.66 1.92 0.10
N ALA A 454 -15.03 2.85 -0.62
CA ALA A 454 -14.15 2.54 -1.75
C ALA A 454 -12.93 1.71 -1.32
N TYR A 455 -12.36 1.98 -0.15
CA TYR A 455 -11.26 1.19 0.42
C TYR A 455 -11.71 -0.24 0.75
N ILE A 456 -12.88 -0.41 1.39
CA ILE A 456 -13.47 -1.74 1.67
C ILE A 456 -13.72 -2.49 0.37
N ASP A 457 -14.35 -1.87 -0.63
CA ASP A 457 -14.55 -2.47 -1.96
C ASP A 457 -13.21 -2.85 -2.62
N SER A 458 -12.16 -2.01 -2.51
CA SER A 458 -10.83 -2.34 -3.03
C SER A 458 -10.23 -3.60 -2.40
N CYS A 459 -10.47 -3.84 -1.11
CA CYS A 459 -10.03 -5.05 -0.40
C CYS A 459 -10.89 -6.28 -0.75
N VAL A 460 -12.20 -6.09 -0.90
CA VAL A 460 -13.17 -7.13 -1.28
C VAL A 460 -12.88 -7.69 -2.67
N TYR A 461 -12.69 -6.81 -3.66
CA TYR A 461 -12.52 -7.19 -5.05
C TYR A 461 -11.05 -7.39 -5.47
N ASP A 462 -10.10 -6.69 -4.84
CA ASP A 462 -8.65 -6.77 -5.12
C ASP A 462 -8.27 -6.59 -6.60
N ASP A 463 -9.02 -5.75 -7.31
CA ASP A 463 -8.77 -5.42 -8.71
C ASP A 463 -8.38 -3.95 -8.91
N ASN A 464 -7.85 -3.66 -10.10
CA ASN A 464 -7.32 -2.35 -10.44
C ASN A 464 -8.42 -1.29 -10.61
N GLN A 465 -9.69 -1.67 -10.81
CA GLN A 465 -10.78 -0.71 -10.92
C GLN A 465 -11.14 -0.17 -9.53
N HIS A 466 -11.33 -1.04 -8.55
CA HIS A 466 -11.68 -0.61 -7.19
C HIS A 466 -10.51 0.07 -6.47
N ARG A 467 -9.25 -0.36 -6.72
CA ARG A 467 -8.06 0.41 -6.32
C ARG A 467 -8.06 1.83 -6.90
N ALA A 468 -8.16 1.97 -8.22
CA ALA A 468 -8.14 3.29 -8.86
C ALA A 468 -9.25 4.23 -8.38
N ILE A 469 -10.44 3.71 -8.03
CA ILE A 469 -11.52 4.49 -7.41
C ILE A 469 -11.15 4.93 -5.98
N SER A 470 -10.63 4.01 -5.16
CA SER A 470 -10.13 4.33 -3.81
C SER A 470 -9.02 5.38 -3.85
N ASP A 471 -8.06 5.24 -4.75
CA ASP A 471 -6.94 6.18 -4.92
C ASP A 471 -7.43 7.55 -5.40
N LEU A 472 -8.34 7.60 -6.38
CA LEU A 472 -8.94 8.85 -6.89
C LEU A 472 -9.67 9.61 -5.78
N ILE A 473 -10.47 8.92 -4.97
CA ILE A 473 -11.20 9.50 -3.84
C ILE A 473 -10.23 9.96 -2.74
N SER A 474 -9.20 9.15 -2.43
CA SER A 474 -8.17 9.50 -1.44
C SER A 474 -7.47 10.82 -1.78
N ASN A 475 -6.97 10.93 -3.02
CA ASN A 475 -6.30 12.13 -3.52
C ASN A 475 -7.21 13.36 -3.45
N TYR A 476 -8.46 13.24 -3.94
CA TYR A 476 -9.39 14.37 -3.92
C TYR A 476 -9.84 14.77 -2.50
N ARG A 477 -9.96 13.79 -1.59
CA ARG A 477 -10.22 14.05 -0.16
C ARG A 477 -9.07 14.87 0.47
N SER A 478 -7.81 14.61 0.14
CA SER A 478 -6.67 15.40 0.63
C SER A 478 -6.70 16.86 0.13
N ASP A 479 -7.06 17.10 -1.14
CA ASP A 479 -7.30 18.47 -1.64
C ASP A 479 -8.47 19.16 -0.92
N LEU A 480 -9.55 18.43 -0.63
CA LEU A 480 -10.69 18.98 0.11
C LEU A 480 -10.40 19.25 1.59
N ILE A 481 -9.49 18.50 2.22
CA ILE A 481 -8.97 18.78 3.56
C ILE A 481 -8.15 20.09 3.55
N THR A 482 -7.29 20.29 2.55
CA THR A 482 -6.55 21.55 2.35
C THR A 482 -7.50 22.74 2.20
N ASN A 483 -8.52 22.61 1.33
CA ASN A 483 -9.56 23.61 1.16
C ASN A 483 -10.30 23.89 2.47
N TYR A 484 -10.70 22.84 3.20
CA TYR A 484 -11.40 22.96 4.49
C TYR A 484 -10.63 23.81 5.49
N TYR A 485 -9.33 23.58 5.70
CA TYR A 485 -8.54 24.38 6.64
C TYR A 485 -8.44 25.85 6.23
N SER A 486 -8.33 26.15 4.94
CA SER A 486 -8.26 27.52 4.43
C SER A 486 -9.51 28.37 4.76
N LEU A 487 -10.65 27.74 5.06
CA LEU A 487 -11.87 28.43 5.47
C LEU A 487 -11.72 29.18 6.78
N PHE A 488 -10.90 28.72 7.73
CA PHE A 488 -10.80 29.37 9.04
C PHE A 488 -10.32 30.81 8.90
N ARG A 489 -9.18 31.05 8.24
CA ARG A 489 -8.71 32.41 7.95
C ARG A 489 -9.64 33.16 7.00
N THR A 490 -10.09 32.51 5.93
CA THR A 490 -10.92 33.15 4.91
C THR A 490 -12.25 33.68 5.48
N ILE A 491 -12.86 32.96 6.43
CA ILE A 491 -14.07 33.44 7.14
C ILE A 491 -13.70 34.51 8.18
N TYR A 492 -12.59 34.33 8.92
CA TYR A 492 -12.14 35.23 9.99
C TYR A 492 -11.77 36.64 9.50
N GLU A 493 -11.30 36.79 8.27
CA GLU A 493 -10.93 38.09 7.69
C GLU A 493 -12.13 38.89 7.14
N THR A 494 -13.33 38.28 7.11
CA THR A 494 -14.58 38.91 6.65
C THR A 494 -15.48 39.38 7.80
N LYS A 495 -16.56 40.11 7.46
CA LYS A 495 -17.68 40.43 8.38
C LYS A 495 -18.38 39.22 9.02
N TYR A 496 -18.05 37.99 8.64
CA TYR A 496 -18.60 36.77 9.24
C TYR A 496 -17.86 36.31 10.51
N ARG A 497 -16.64 36.79 10.74
CA ARG A 497 -15.77 36.51 11.92
C ARG A 497 -16.53 36.32 13.22
N GLU A 498 -17.23 37.37 13.67
CA GLU A 498 -17.89 37.43 14.98
C GLU A 498 -19.01 36.40 15.15
N TYR A 499 -19.58 35.86 14.07
CA TYR A 499 -20.59 34.81 14.13
C TYR A 499 -19.97 33.41 14.21
N PHE A 500 -18.97 33.12 13.38
CA PHE A 500 -18.34 31.79 13.36
C PHE A 500 -17.46 31.56 14.58
N PHE A 501 -16.69 32.58 14.98
CA PHE A 501 -15.74 32.57 16.09
C PHE A 501 -16.34 33.23 17.34
N SER A 502 -17.64 33.07 17.58
CA SER A 502 -18.36 33.79 18.63
C SER A 502 -18.10 33.21 20.02
N LYS A 503 -17.89 34.09 21.01
CA LYS A 503 -17.77 33.68 22.43
C LYS A 503 -19.12 33.25 23.03
N GLU A 504 -20.25 33.58 22.38
CA GLU A 504 -21.56 32.99 22.70
C GLU A 504 -21.68 31.52 22.23
N ASP A 505 -20.92 31.15 21.20
CA ASP A 505 -20.78 29.80 20.66
C ASP A 505 -19.63 29.00 21.30
N GLY A 506 -19.01 29.56 22.35
CA GLY A 506 -18.01 28.92 23.20
C GLY A 506 -16.55 29.15 22.81
N TRP A 507 -16.26 29.91 21.74
CA TRP A 507 -14.87 30.14 21.30
C TRP A 507 -14.07 30.98 22.30
N THR A 508 -12.88 30.51 22.66
CA THR A 508 -11.85 31.29 23.37
C THR A 508 -10.95 32.04 22.38
N ASP A 509 -10.11 32.94 22.88
CA ASP A 509 -9.08 33.61 22.06
C ASP A 509 -7.95 32.65 21.64
N GLU A 510 -7.82 31.51 22.32
CA GLU A 510 -6.82 30.45 22.10
C GLU A 510 -7.32 29.51 20.98
N ASP A 511 -8.56 29.03 21.07
CA ASP A 511 -9.25 28.26 20.02
C ASP A 511 -9.17 28.97 18.65
N ILE A 512 -9.30 30.31 18.66
CA ILE A 512 -9.21 31.18 17.49
C ILE A 512 -7.79 31.25 16.95
N GLN A 513 -6.77 31.32 17.81
CA GLN A 513 -5.37 31.37 17.38
C GLN A 513 -4.98 30.05 16.73
N THR A 514 -5.34 28.92 17.36
CA THR A 514 -5.17 27.56 16.81
C THR A 514 -5.87 27.39 15.46
N ALA A 515 -7.09 27.91 15.29
CA ALA A 515 -7.80 27.91 13.99
C ALA A 515 -7.00 28.56 12.86
N LEU A 516 -6.32 29.67 13.17
CA LEU A 516 -5.59 30.50 12.21
C LEU A 516 -4.20 29.95 11.92
N GLU A 517 -3.58 29.31 12.91
CA GLU A 517 -2.35 28.53 12.75
C GLU A 517 -2.61 27.31 11.87
N TYR A 518 -3.67 26.52 12.11
CA TYR A 518 -4.07 25.45 11.19
C TYR A 518 -4.41 25.95 9.77
N SER A 519 -5.01 27.14 9.66
CA SER A 519 -5.31 27.75 8.36
C SER A 519 -4.07 28.20 7.58
N ASP A 520 -3.00 28.60 8.26
CA ASP A 520 -1.72 28.97 7.61
C ASP A 520 -0.91 27.72 7.24
N THR A 521 -0.91 26.73 8.13
CA THR A 521 -0.16 25.48 8.00
C THR A 521 -0.78 24.57 6.94
N TYR A 522 -2.05 24.19 7.09
CA TYR A 522 -2.70 23.19 6.22
C TYR A 522 -3.57 23.81 5.12
N GLY A 523 -3.89 25.10 5.17
CA GLY A 523 -4.82 25.78 4.25
C GLY A 523 -4.27 26.16 2.86
N GLY A 524 -3.27 25.44 2.35
CA GLY A 524 -2.61 25.72 1.06
C GLY A 524 -1.23 26.39 1.15
N GLY A 525 -0.57 26.28 2.31
CA GLY A 525 0.83 26.64 2.51
C GLY A 525 1.82 25.55 2.08
N GLU A 526 3.09 25.71 2.45
CA GLU A 526 4.19 24.78 2.14
C GLU A 526 3.91 23.35 2.62
N LEU A 527 3.34 23.19 3.83
CA LEU A 527 2.98 21.87 4.37
C LEU A 527 1.89 21.15 3.54
N ALA A 528 0.97 21.88 2.90
CA ALA A 528 -0.06 21.26 2.06
C ALA A 528 0.55 20.61 0.81
N GLU A 529 1.59 21.20 0.22
CA GLU A 529 2.32 20.62 -0.90
C GLU A 529 3.26 19.49 -0.47
N LEU A 530 3.84 19.56 0.74
CA LEU A 530 4.59 18.44 1.34
C LEU A 530 3.68 17.20 1.56
N ASN A 531 2.49 17.38 2.14
CA ASN A 531 1.52 16.30 2.33
C ASN A 531 1.08 15.66 0.99
N LYS A 532 0.87 16.46 -0.08
CA LYS A 532 0.61 15.93 -1.43
C LYS A 532 1.80 15.14 -1.99
N LYS A 533 3.03 15.58 -1.69
CA LYS A 533 4.25 14.84 -2.06
C LYS A 533 4.32 13.49 -1.34
N ILE A 534 3.96 13.42 -0.06
CA ILE A 534 3.81 12.15 0.68
C ILE A 534 2.82 11.21 -0.02
N THR A 535 1.59 11.64 -0.30
CA THR A 535 0.61 10.79 -1.01
C THR A 535 1.08 10.35 -2.42
N SER A 536 1.83 11.20 -3.11
CA SER A 536 2.48 10.84 -4.38
C SER A 536 3.59 9.78 -4.21
N LEU A 537 4.36 9.83 -3.11
CA LEU A 537 5.39 8.86 -2.77
C LEU A 537 4.80 7.52 -2.32
N GLU A 538 3.75 7.53 -1.50
CA GLU A 538 2.97 6.32 -1.17
C GLU A 538 2.42 5.66 -2.44
N SER A 539 1.84 6.44 -3.36
CA SER A 539 1.34 5.93 -4.64
C SER A 539 2.46 5.34 -5.52
N ARG A 540 3.65 5.95 -5.55
CA ARG A 540 4.84 5.41 -6.22
C ARG A 540 5.33 4.12 -5.57
N PHE A 541 5.34 4.03 -4.24
CA PHE A 541 5.72 2.83 -3.49
C PHE A 541 4.76 1.67 -3.78
N ASN A 542 3.45 1.92 -3.79
CA ASN A 542 2.42 0.94 -4.14
C ASN A 542 2.48 0.47 -5.62
N GLN A 543 3.27 1.12 -6.48
CA GLN A 543 3.55 0.70 -7.86
C GLN A 543 4.83 -0.14 -8.00
N LEU A 544 5.67 -0.23 -6.96
CA LEU A 544 6.82 -1.13 -6.94
C LEU A 544 6.35 -2.56 -6.74
N ASP A 545 6.95 -3.51 -7.47
CA ASP A 545 6.72 -4.92 -7.20
C ASP A 545 7.43 -5.38 -5.92
N GLN A 546 6.88 -6.40 -5.25
CA GLN A 546 7.44 -6.92 -4.00
C GLN A 546 8.89 -7.41 -4.12
N ASP A 547 9.31 -7.85 -5.31
CA ASP A 547 10.66 -8.37 -5.55
C ASP A 547 11.67 -7.21 -5.64
N THR A 548 11.26 -6.08 -6.22
CA THR A 548 11.98 -4.79 -6.19
C THR A 548 12.11 -4.26 -4.77
N VAL A 549 11.03 -4.23 -3.96
CA VAL A 549 11.09 -3.78 -2.56
C VAL A 549 11.95 -4.72 -1.70
N TYR A 550 11.76 -6.04 -1.80
CA TYR A 550 12.50 -7.04 -1.02
C TYR A 550 14.02 -6.97 -1.28
N LYS A 551 14.42 -6.81 -2.54
CA LYS A 551 15.84 -6.88 -2.96
C LYS A 551 16.51 -5.53 -3.17
N ASP A 552 15.76 -4.42 -3.08
CA ASP A 552 16.16 -3.07 -3.50
C ASP A 552 16.81 -3.06 -4.89
N VAL A 553 16.08 -3.59 -5.89
CA VAL A 553 16.64 -3.86 -7.23
C VAL A 553 17.05 -2.54 -7.89
N GLY A 554 18.36 -2.34 -8.01
CA GLY A 554 18.94 -1.13 -8.60
C GLY A 554 18.96 0.11 -7.67
N GLY A 555 18.55 -0.03 -6.41
CA GLY A 555 18.43 1.09 -5.46
C GLY A 555 17.08 1.82 -5.51
N ALA A 556 16.09 1.30 -6.25
CA ALA A 556 14.81 1.96 -6.49
C ALA A 556 13.94 2.14 -5.23
N PHE A 557 14.05 1.26 -4.23
CA PHE A 557 13.41 1.49 -2.94
C PHE A 557 14.18 2.55 -2.15
N THR A 558 15.51 2.46 -2.10
CA THR A 558 16.34 3.42 -1.36
C THR A 558 16.19 4.85 -1.90
N GLU A 559 16.15 5.05 -3.21
CA GLU A 559 15.93 6.36 -3.84
C GLU A 559 14.57 6.96 -3.45
N LEU A 560 13.49 6.18 -3.52
CA LEU A 560 12.14 6.61 -3.16
C LEU A 560 12.03 6.89 -1.65
N TYR A 561 12.58 6.00 -0.80
CA TYR A 561 12.54 6.16 0.65
C TYR A 561 13.39 7.34 1.13
N THR A 562 14.49 7.67 0.44
CA THR A 562 15.25 8.90 0.71
C THR A 562 14.37 10.14 0.47
N GLU A 563 13.68 10.20 -0.68
CA GLU A 563 12.77 11.31 -0.99
C GLU A 563 11.60 11.41 0.01
N PHE A 564 11.15 10.28 0.55
CA PHE A 564 10.14 10.20 1.62
C PHE A 564 10.68 10.76 2.95
N VAL A 565 11.81 10.25 3.43
CA VAL A 565 12.47 10.69 4.68
C VAL A 565 12.81 12.19 4.65
N GLU A 566 13.28 12.71 3.51
CA GLU A 566 13.50 14.15 3.33
C GLU A 566 12.21 14.98 3.43
N THR A 567 11.09 14.47 2.92
CA THR A 567 9.79 15.17 2.93
C THR A 567 9.17 15.17 4.32
N GLU A 568 9.21 14.04 5.01
CA GLU A 568 8.70 13.92 6.37
C GLU A 568 9.56 14.72 7.38
N ASN A 569 10.88 14.77 7.20
CA ASN A 569 11.72 15.68 8.01
C ASN A 569 11.42 17.17 7.70
N GLN A 570 11.00 17.52 6.48
CA GLN A 570 10.51 18.89 6.17
C GLN A 570 9.17 19.19 6.86
N ILE A 571 8.26 18.21 6.91
CA ILE A 571 7.00 18.27 7.67
C ILE A 571 7.29 18.48 9.17
N ALA A 572 8.22 17.72 9.74
CA ALA A 572 8.61 17.83 11.15
C ALA A 572 9.22 19.20 11.49
N VAL A 573 10.16 19.69 10.67
CA VAL A 573 10.82 21.00 10.85
C VAL A 573 9.84 22.16 10.70
N PHE A 574 8.86 22.07 9.78
CA PHE A 574 7.78 23.05 9.68
C PHE A 574 6.96 23.12 10.97
N ASN A 575 6.73 21.96 11.60
CA ASN A 575 6.01 21.81 12.85
C ASN A 575 6.87 22.04 14.12
N GLY A 576 8.15 22.39 13.97
CA GLY A 576 9.03 22.78 15.08
C GLY A 576 9.87 21.65 15.72
N TYR A 577 9.92 20.46 15.10
CA TYR A 577 10.68 19.29 15.57
C TYR A 577 11.97 19.12 14.76
N ASP A 578 13.01 18.55 15.38
CA ASP A 578 14.32 18.35 14.73
C ASP A 578 14.29 17.23 13.65
N ASN A 579 13.37 16.26 13.77
CA ASN A 579 13.16 15.16 12.81
C ASN A 579 11.75 14.56 12.94
N TYR A 580 11.35 13.73 11.97
CA TYR A 580 10.02 13.14 11.89
C TYR A 580 9.71 12.13 13.00
N MET A 581 10.66 11.39 13.56
CA MET A 581 10.31 10.38 14.58
C MET A 581 9.90 11.02 15.91
N ASP A 582 10.54 12.11 16.32
CA ASP A 582 10.10 12.88 17.48
C ASP A 582 8.72 13.53 17.23
N TYR A 583 8.48 14.07 16.02
CA TYR A 583 7.16 14.57 15.61
C TYR A 583 6.11 13.45 15.62
N ALA A 584 6.39 12.29 15.02
CA ALA A 584 5.44 11.19 14.90
C ALA A 584 5.05 10.61 16.27
N TYR A 585 6.00 10.53 17.19
CA TYR A 585 5.73 10.07 18.55
C TYR A 585 4.81 11.03 19.31
N ASP A 586 5.18 12.31 19.43
CA ASP A 586 4.45 13.32 20.20
C ASP A 586 3.09 13.69 19.55
N VAL A 587 3.11 13.85 18.22
CA VAL A 587 1.99 14.32 17.40
C VAL A 587 1.19 13.15 16.83
N VAL A 588 1.74 12.43 15.84
CA VAL A 588 0.97 11.54 14.96
C VAL A 588 0.34 10.36 15.71
N TYR A 589 1.02 9.84 16.73
CA TYR A 589 0.55 8.72 17.55
C TYR A 589 0.20 9.10 19.00
N GLY A 590 0.37 10.38 19.40
CA GLY A 590 -0.01 10.90 20.72
C GLY A 590 0.63 10.19 21.92
N ARG A 591 1.91 9.81 21.81
CA ARG A 591 2.61 8.96 22.78
C ARG A 591 3.08 9.74 24.01
N GLU A 592 2.92 9.15 25.19
CA GLU A 592 3.44 9.67 26.46
C GLU A 592 4.97 9.55 26.63
N TYR A 593 5.66 8.98 25.64
CA TYR A 593 7.05 8.56 25.70
C TYR A 593 7.80 8.96 24.44
N THR A 594 9.11 9.24 24.56
CA THR A 594 9.95 9.74 23.46
C THR A 594 10.85 8.66 22.83
N VAL A 595 11.48 8.99 21.70
CA VAL A 595 12.50 8.17 21.03
C VAL A 595 13.75 7.94 21.92
N GLU A 596 14.08 8.90 22.81
CA GLU A 596 15.13 8.71 23.83
C GLU A 596 14.74 7.60 24.83
N GLN A 597 13.44 7.47 25.16
CA GLN A 597 12.95 6.43 26.07
C GLN A 597 12.88 5.05 25.39
N THR A 598 12.50 4.97 24.11
CA THR A 598 12.53 3.67 23.38
C THR A 598 13.94 3.18 23.14
N THR A 599 14.92 4.06 22.94
CA THR A 599 16.35 3.67 22.88
C THR A 599 16.78 2.80 24.08
N ALA A 600 16.28 3.08 25.29
CA ALA A 600 16.57 2.27 26.47
C ALA A 600 15.87 0.88 26.43
N ILE A 601 14.65 0.81 25.87
CA ILE A 601 13.94 -0.45 25.60
C ILE A 601 14.69 -1.27 24.55
N HIS A 602 15.19 -0.63 23.49
CA HIS A 602 15.94 -1.27 22.40
C HIS A 602 17.15 -2.02 22.95
N ASP A 603 18.02 -1.32 23.70
CA ASP A 603 19.18 -1.93 24.35
C ASP A 603 18.80 -3.02 25.36
N TYR A 604 17.68 -2.87 26.09
CA TYR A 604 17.21 -3.91 27.01
C TYR A 604 16.74 -5.17 26.27
N ILE A 605 15.93 -5.04 25.22
CA ILE A 605 15.40 -6.17 24.44
C ILE A 605 16.53 -6.93 23.74
N LYS A 606 17.50 -6.21 23.14
CA LYS A 606 18.71 -6.79 22.52
C LYS A 606 19.56 -7.57 23.54
N THR A 607 19.70 -7.05 24.77
CA THR A 607 20.65 -7.60 25.76
C THR A 607 20.06 -8.70 26.65
N ASN A 608 18.82 -8.53 27.13
CA ASN A 608 18.31 -9.28 28.29
C ASN A 608 17.08 -10.17 27.99
N PHE A 609 16.34 -9.92 26.90
CA PHE A 609 15.04 -10.56 26.67
C PHE A 609 14.99 -11.37 25.37
N GLY A 610 14.94 -10.69 24.22
CA GLY A 610 14.31 -11.26 23.03
C GLY A 610 15.06 -12.46 22.43
N ARG A 611 16.36 -12.32 22.14
CA ARG A 611 17.13 -13.32 21.38
C ARG A 611 17.25 -14.67 22.11
N SER A 612 17.36 -14.68 23.44
CA SER A 612 17.44 -15.91 24.23
C SER A 612 16.10 -16.64 24.31
N HIS A 613 15.02 -15.94 24.70
CA HIS A 613 13.71 -16.57 24.86
C HIS A 613 13.13 -17.01 23.50
N TYR A 614 13.28 -16.22 22.43
CA TYR A 614 12.84 -16.61 21.07
C TYR A 614 13.48 -17.93 20.60
N ASN A 615 14.79 -18.09 20.81
CA ASN A 615 15.47 -19.34 20.45
C ASN A 615 15.02 -20.52 21.33
N ALA A 616 14.73 -20.32 22.62
CA ALA A 616 14.17 -21.36 23.48
C ALA A 616 12.75 -21.77 23.02
N LEU A 617 11.88 -20.78 22.78
CA LEU A 617 10.50 -20.96 22.32
C LEU A 617 10.44 -21.68 20.97
N ARG A 618 11.24 -21.30 19.97
CA ARG A 618 11.25 -21.99 18.67
C ARG A 618 11.62 -23.47 18.78
N ASN A 619 12.54 -23.83 19.68
CA ASN A 619 12.89 -25.23 19.91
C ASN A 619 11.73 -26.00 20.56
N ALA A 620 11.03 -25.39 21.52
CA ALA A 620 9.84 -25.99 22.15
C ALA A 620 8.67 -26.13 21.15
N ALA A 621 8.35 -25.08 20.39
CA ALA A 621 7.28 -25.07 19.39
C ALA A 621 7.50 -26.14 18.32
N THR A 622 8.70 -26.23 17.75
CA THR A 622 9.04 -27.27 16.74
C THR A 622 8.78 -28.69 17.25
N TRP A 623 8.95 -28.94 18.55
CA TRP A 623 8.64 -30.24 19.17
C TRP A 623 7.13 -30.44 19.38
N TYR A 624 6.42 -29.45 19.92
CA TYR A 624 4.98 -29.51 20.14
C TYR A 624 4.17 -29.63 18.82
N GLU A 625 4.58 -28.91 17.77
CA GLU A 625 4.02 -28.98 16.42
C GLU A 625 4.13 -30.40 15.85
N ALA A 626 5.32 -31.00 15.92
CA ALA A 626 5.56 -32.36 15.44
C ALA A 626 4.75 -33.42 16.24
N ALA A 627 4.50 -33.19 17.53
CA ALA A 627 3.61 -34.03 18.32
C ALA A 627 2.12 -33.86 17.97
N CYS A 628 1.73 -32.73 17.35
CA CYS A 628 0.35 -32.35 17.10
C CYS A 628 -0.06 -32.28 15.61
N GLU A 629 0.83 -32.59 14.65
CA GLU A 629 0.59 -32.45 13.21
C GLU A 629 -0.67 -33.19 12.70
N HIS A 630 -1.09 -34.27 13.37
CA HIS A 630 -2.30 -35.04 13.03
C HIS A 630 -3.52 -34.70 13.92
N ASP A 631 -3.41 -33.75 14.85
CA ASP A 631 -4.53 -33.33 15.69
C ASP A 631 -5.42 -32.31 14.96
N LYS A 632 -6.68 -32.68 14.76
CA LYS A 632 -7.69 -31.84 14.11
C LYS A 632 -8.03 -30.54 14.87
N TYR A 633 -7.68 -30.42 16.16
CA TYR A 633 -7.83 -29.17 16.92
C TYR A 633 -6.63 -28.27 16.69
N PHE A 634 -5.41 -28.82 16.63
CA PHE A 634 -4.20 -28.06 16.26
C PHE A 634 -4.35 -27.44 14.87
N ASN A 635 -4.58 -28.28 13.86
CA ASN A 635 -4.75 -27.88 12.45
C ASN A 635 -5.89 -26.87 12.21
N ALA A 636 -6.85 -26.77 13.14
CA ALA A 636 -7.99 -25.86 13.03
C ALA A 636 -7.85 -24.58 13.85
N LEU A 637 -7.03 -24.55 14.91
CA LEU A 637 -6.92 -23.40 15.83
C LEU A 637 -5.56 -22.69 15.73
N ALA A 638 -4.49 -23.38 15.33
CA ALA A 638 -3.18 -22.79 14.98
C ALA A 638 -2.84 -22.93 13.48
N GLY A 639 -3.69 -23.60 12.70
CA GLY A 639 -3.66 -23.53 11.24
C GLY A 639 -4.65 -22.48 10.73
N SER A 640 -4.43 -21.99 9.51
CA SER A 640 -5.15 -20.91 8.80
C SER A 640 -6.64 -21.17 8.47
N THR A 641 -7.30 -22.04 9.24
CA THR A 641 -8.67 -22.50 9.08
C THR A 641 -9.66 -21.39 9.47
N SER A 642 -10.40 -20.85 8.49
CA SER A 642 -11.27 -19.68 8.71
C SER A 642 -12.33 -19.88 9.81
N ALA A 643 -12.43 -18.91 10.72
CA ALA A 643 -13.47 -18.82 11.75
C ALA A 643 -14.88 -18.66 11.17
N PHE A 644 -14.98 -18.25 9.90
CA PHE A 644 -16.24 -18.07 9.21
C PHE A 644 -16.83 -19.38 8.64
N THR A 645 -15.98 -20.33 8.24
CA THR A 645 -16.41 -21.61 7.65
C THR A 645 -16.27 -22.80 8.61
N SER A 646 -15.31 -22.75 9.54
CA SER A 646 -15.03 -23.86 10.44
C SER A 646 -15.93 -23.84 11.68
N ARG A 647 -16.87 -24.79 11.73
CA ARG A 647 -17.70 -25.04 12.92
C ARG A 647 -16.87 -25.37 14.16
N LEU A 648 -15.66 -25.92 14.02
CA LEU A 648 -14.79 -26.24 15.16
C LEU A 648 -14.19 -24.97 15.77
N VAL A 649 -13.76 -24.02 14.94
CA VAL A 649 -13.24 -22.72 15.35
C VAL A 649 -14.35 -21.89 15.98
N ASN A 650 -15.50 -21.80 15.33
CA ASN A 650 -16.68 -21.12 15.87
C ASN A 650 -17.09 -21.68 17.24
N GLN A 651 -17.01 -23.01 17.46
CA GLN A 651 -17.26 -23.62 18.78
C GLN A 651 -16.21 -23.29 19.85
N ALA A 652 -14.96 -23.01 19.48
CA ALA A 652 -13.94 -22.54 20.41
C ALA A 652 -14.16 -21.07 20.78
N ILE A 653 -14.37 -20.21 19.79
CA ILE A 653 -14.60 -18.77 19.97
C ILE A 653 -15.90 -18.52 20.76
N ILE A 654 -17.00 -19.21 20.46
CA ILE A 654 -18.25 -19.09 21.24
C ILE A 654 -18.05 -19.48 22.69
N ALA A 655 -17.31 -20.55 22.96
CA ALA A 655 -17.03 -20.99 24.33
C ALA A 655 -16.13 -19.99 25.07
N TYR A 656 -15.21 -19.33 24.38
CA TYR A 656 -14.39 -18.24 24.90
C TYR A 656 -15.23 -16.99 25.19
N PHE A 657 -16.04 -16.52 24.24
CA PHE A 657 -16.88 -15.32 24.41
C PHE A 657 -17.91 -15.47 25.54
N ASN A 658 -18.44 -16.68 25.76
CA ASN A 658 -19.30 -16.97 26.92
C ASN A 658 -18.52 -16.98 28.25
N GLU A 659 -17.23 -17.28 28.25
CA GLU A 659 -16.36 -17.16 29.43
C GLU A 659 -15.92 -15.69 29.64
N MET A 660 -15.81 -14.87 28.60
CA MET A 660 -15.41 -13.46 28.70
C MET A 660 -16.53 -12.51 29.18
N ALA A 661 -17.76 -12.98 29.38
CA ALA A 661 -18.85 -12.17 29.93
C ALA A 661 -18.58 -11.74 31.39
N SER A 662 -18.92 -10.49 31.75
CA SER A 662 -18.76 -9.95 33.11
C SER A 662 -19.74 -8.83 33.46
N ASP A 663 -20.31 -8.89 34.69
CA ASP A 663 -21.17 -7.86 35.30
C ASP A 663 -20.38 -6.94 36.27
N THR A 664 -19.06 -6.83 36.13
CA THR A 664 -18.18 -6.13 37.09
C THR A 664 -18.06 -4.61 36.90
N SER A 665 -18.43 -4.12 35.71
CA SER A 665 -18.30 -2.74 35.25
C SER A 665 -19.63 -1.98 35.28
N THR A 666 -19.59 -0.67 34.99
CA THR A 666 -20.76 0.22 34.85
C THR A 666 -21.67 -0.21 33.71
N LYS A 667 -21.10 -0.49 32.54
CA LYS A 667 -21.74 -1.18 31.39
C LYS A 667 -21.31 -2.66 31.39
N PRO A 668 -22.24 -3.65 31.40
CA PRO A 668 -21.85 -5.07 31.37
C PRO A 668 -21.06 -5.44 30.12
N ILE A 669 -20.14 -6.40 30.26
CA ILE A 669 -19.31 -6.93 29.18
C ILE A 669 -19.92 -8.25 28.67
N ASP A 670 -20.24 -8.32 27.37
CA ASP A 670 -20.77 -9.52 26.72
C ASP A 670 -20.21 -9.67 25.29
N PHE A 671 -19.11 -10.40 25.18
CA PHE A 671 -18.47 -10.70 23.89
C PHE A 671 -19.39 -11.54 22.98
N PHE A 672 -20.26 -12.39 23.53
CA PHE A 672 -21.12 -13.24 22.72
C PHE A 672 -22.26 -12.44 22.08
N GLN A 673 -22.90 -11.54 22.84
CA GLN A 673 -23.97 -10.68 22.30
C GLN A 673 -23.42 -9.69 21.26
N THR A 674 -22.27 -9.04 21.53
CA THR A 674 -21.63 -8.13 20.55
C THR A 674 -21.25 -8.87 19.25
N ALA A 675 -20.74 -10.10 19.34
CA ALA A 675 -20.50 -10.93 18.17
C ALA A 675 -21.81 -11.35 17.46
N ASN A 676 -22.88 -11.64 18.22
CA ASN A 676 -24.17 -11.99 17.66
C ASN A 676 -24.78 -10.83 16.84
N ASP A 677 -24.73 -9.61 17.35
CA ASP A 677 -25.24 -8.44 16.64
C ASP A 677 -24.37 -8.06 15.43
N LEU A 678 -23.03 -8.22 15.50
CA LEU A 678 -22.13 -8.14 14.34
C LEU A 678 -22.59 -9.05 13.18
N PHE A 679 -22.90 -10.32 13.47
CA PHE A 679 -23.37 -11.29 12.47
C PHE A 679 -24.83 -11.09 12.04
N ARG A 680 -25.66 -10.43 12.87
CA ARG A 680 -27.07 -10.13 12.59
C ARG A 680 -27.28 -8.83 11.78
N ASN A 681 -26.39 -7.85 11.95
CA ASN A 681 -26.40 -6.56 11.25
C ASN A 681 -25.58 -6.64 9.95
N GLY A 682 -24.66 -7.60 9.87
CA GLY A 682 -23.85 -7.89 8.68
C GLY A 682 -22.59 -7.05 8.55
N ASN A 683 -22.05 -6.53 9.65
CA ASN A 683 -21.01 -5.48 9.71
C ASN A 683 -19.59 -6.04 9.49
N TYR A 684 -19.44 -7.14 8.73
CA TYR A 684 -18.16 -7.78 8.45
C TYR A 684 -18.05 -8.14 6.96
N TRP A 685 -16.91 -7.89 6.34
CA TRP A 685 -16.62 -8.23 4.94
C TRP A 685 -15.64 -9.41 4.85
N GLN A 686 -15.69 -10.10 3.72
CA GLN A 686 -14.70 -11.10 3.31
C GLN A 686 -14.26 -10.73 1.90
N GLY A 687 -12.96 -10.78 1.65
CA GLY A 687 -12.37 -10.33 0.39
C GLY A 687 -11.19 -11.17 -0.07
N LYS A 688 -10.42 -10.57 -0.99
CA LYS A 688 -9.24 -11.19 -1.59
C LYS A 688 -7.94 -10.55 -1.10
N ALA A 689 -7.96 -9.28 -0.70
CA ALA A 689 -6.78 -8.62 -0.18
C ALA A 689 -6.31 -9.31 1.12
N ASN A 690 -5.02 -9.63 1.15
CA ASN A 690 -4.32 -10.28 2.26
C ASN A 690 -4.09 -9.29 3.41
N ARG A 691 -5.15 -9.06 4.19
CA ARG A 691 -5.17 -8.29 5.45
C ARG A 691 -6.43 -8.64 6.23
N ALA A 692 -6.46 -8.26 7.50
CA ALA A 692 -7.69 -8.00 8.23
C ALA A 692 -7.65 -6.54 8.72
N PHE A 693 -8.79 -5.97 9.11
CA PHE A 693 -8.85 -4.71 9.86
C PHE A 693 -10.23 -4.48 10.49
N THR A 694 -10.23 -3.64 11.52
CA THR A 694 -11.40 -3.02 12.15
C THR A 694 -11.43 -1.54 11.79
N TRP A 695 -12.60 -0.97 11.52
CA TRP A 695 -12.72 0.47 11.24
C TRP A 695 -14.06 1.08 11.68
N TRP A 696 -14.03 2.18 12.41
CA TRP A 696 -15.22 2.99 12.72
C TRP A 696 -15.75 3.74 11.48
N ILE A 697 -16.99 3.43 11.08
CA ILE A 697 -17.70 4.17 10.01
C ILE A 697 -18.54 5.27 10.67
N ARG A 698 -17.97 6.49 10.74
CA ARG A 698 -18.61 7.62 11.44
C ARG A 698 -20.00 7.97 10.92
N ALA A 699 -20.26 7.81 9.62
CA ALA A 699 -21.57 8.10 9.02
C ALA A 699 -22.69 7.11 9.45
N ALA A 700 -22.30 5.93 9.96
CA ALA A 700 -23.23 4.87 10.37
C ALA A 700 -23.15 4.54 11.87
N GLU A 701 -22.35 5.29 12.64
CA GLU A 701 -22.17 5.16 14.10
C GLU A 701 -21.92 3.70 14.53
N THR A 702 -21.04 3.00 13.78
CA THR A 702 -20.69 1.59 14.02
C THR A 702 -19.28 1.27 13.53
N PRO A 703 -18.56 0.36 14.19
CA PRO A 703 -17.40 -0.29 13.60
C PRO A 703 -17.82 -1.33 12.56
N VAL A 704 -16.91 -1.62 11.64
CA VAL A 704 -16.99 -2.73 10.68
C VAL A 704 -15.70 -3.55 10.71
N LEU A 705 -15.80 -4.81 10.30
CA LEU A 705 -14.67 -5.71 10.13
C LEU A 705 -14.41 -6.04 8.67
N TYR A 706 -13.15 -6.24 8.29
CA TYR A 706 -12.75 -6.88 7.05
C TYR A 706 -11.82 -8.06 7.34
N PHE A 707 -12.02 -9.16 6.62
CA PHE A 707 -11.16 -10.35 6.67
C PHE A 707 -10.77 -10.79 5.25
N GLY A 708 -9.50 -11.13 5.06
CA GLY A 708 -8.98 -11.65 3.82
C GLY A 708 -9.23 -13.15 3.62
N PRO A 709 -8.46 -13.79 2.73
CA PRO A 709 -8.46 -15.24 2.51
C PRO A 709 -8.07 -16.09 3.75
N GLU A 710 -7.85 -17.39 3.55
CA GLU A 710 -7.33 -18.29 4.59
C GLU A 710 -5.97 -17.77 5.12
N GLY A 711 -5.86 -17.59 6.43
CA GLY A 711 -4.73 -16.95 7.12
C GLY A 711 -4.94 -15.47 7.48
N TYR A 712 -5.99 -14.83 6.95
CA TYR A 712 -6.46 -13.50 7.36
C TYR A 712 -7.93 -13.53 7.83
N SER A 713 -8.37 -14.70 8.30
CA SER A 713 -9.76 -14.96 8.69
C SER A 713 -9.90 -16.12 9.67
N ASP A 714 -8.80 -16.58 10.28
CA ASP A 714 -8.75 -17.78 11.12
C ASP A 714 -9.15 -17.51 12.59
N ALA A 715 -8.86 -18.47 13.46
CA ALA A 715 -9.21 -18.39 14.88
C ALA A 715 -8.58 -17.18 15.58
N PHE A 716 -7.31 -16.88 15.32
CA PHE A 716 -6.60 -15.80 16.01
C PHE A 716 -6.79 -14.46 15.29
N THR A 717 -6.84 -14.43 13.94
CA THR A 717 -7.21 -13.18 13.23
C THR A 717 -8.59 -12.68 13.67
N PHE A 718 -9.58 -13.57 13.80
CA PHE A 718 -10.91 -13.17 14.25
C PHE A 718 -10.92 -12.65 15.70
N ILE A 719 -10.08 -13.19 16.57
CA ILE A 719 -9.97 -12.77 17.98
C ILE A 719 -9.27 -11.42 18.10
N HIS A 720 -8.19 -11.21 17.35
CA HIS A 720 -7.48 -9.94 17.23
C HIS A 720 -8.44 -8.80 16.84
N GLU A 721 -9.07 -8.93 15.67
CA GLU A 721 -10.03 -7.94 15.16
C GLU A 721 -11.25 -7.77 16.07
N PHE A 722 -11.73 -8.85 16.69
CA PHE A 722 -12.82 -8.71 17.66
C PHE A 722 -12.39 -7.94 18.91
N GLY A 723 -11.10 -7.89 19.25
CA GLY A 723 -10.59 -7.06 20.35
C GLY A 723 -10.77 -5.56 20.08
N HIS A 724 -10.40 -5.11 18.88
CA HIS A 724 -10.66 -3.73 18.40
C HIS A 724 -12.16 -3.47 18.25
N TYR A 725 -12.90 -4.35 17.56
CA TYR A 725 -14.34 -4.19 17.32
C TYR A 725 -15.13 -4.12 18.64
N TYR A 726 -14.75 -4.92 19.62
CA TYR A 726 -15.36 -4.85 20.94
C TYR A 726 -15.00 -3.56 21.66
N ASN A 727 -13.77 -3.05 21.54
CA ASN A 727 -13.42 -1.73 22.05
C ASN A 727 -14.32 -0.65 21.45
N ASP A 728 -14.42 -0.59 20.12
CA ASP A 728 -15.21 0.41 19.41
C ASP A 728 -16.72 0.36 19.80
N VAL A 729 -17.33 -0.84 19.93
CA VAL A 729 -18.73 -0.99 20.39
C VAL A 729 -18.88 -0.69 21.90
N TYR A 730 -17.87 -0.99 22.70
CA TYR A 730 -17.90 -0.71 24.14
C TYR A 730 -17.69 0.78 24.43
N ASN A 731 -16.89 1.48 23.62
CA ASN A 731 -16.47 2.87 23.83
C ASN A 731 -17.03 3.86 22.80
N ASP A 732 -18.05 3.47 22.02
CA ASP A 732 -18.77 4.31 21.06
C ASP A 732 -17.85 5.03 20.04
N GLY A 733 -16.79 4.33 19.62
CA GLY A 733 -15.77 4.84 18.70
C GLY A 733 -14.81 5.87 19.30
N ALA A 734 -14.70 5.99 20.64
CA ALA A 734 -13.76 6.88 21.30
C ALA A 734 -12.30 6.54 20.95
N SER A 735 -11.52 7.57 20.60
CA SER A 735 -10.10 7.42 20.25
C SER A 735 -9.26 7.10 21.48
N MET A 736 -8.26 6.23 21.30
CA MET A 736 -7.31 5.79 22.34
C MET A 736 -5.89 5.80 21.75
N SER A 737 -4.85 5.74 22.59
CA SER A 737 -3.49 5.58 22.05
C SER A 737 -3.37 4.28 21.28
N MET A 738 -2.58 4.28 20.20
CA MET A 738 -2.46 3.10 19.34
C MET A 738 -1.91 1.87 20.08
N ASP A 739 -0.97 2.09 21.00
CA ASP A 739 -0.39 1.02 21.84
C ASP A 739 -1.46 0.35 22.72
N LEU A 740 -2.44 1.13 23.21
CA LEU A 740 -3.57 0.62 23.99
C LEU A 740 -4.61 -0.05 23.10
N ASN A 741 -4.84 0.45 21.89
CA ASN A 741 -5.75 -0.18 20.93
C ASN A 741 -5.24 -1.57 20.52
N GLU A 742 -3.97 -1.71 20.17
CA GLU A 742 -3.30 -2.99 19.90
C GLU A 742 -3.21 -3.90 21.14
N THR A 743 -3.22 -3.33 22.36
CA THR A 743 -3.32 -4.13 23.59
C THR A 743 -4.70 -4.77 23.76
N HIS A 744 -5.78 -4.16 23.25
CA HIS A 744 -7.10 -4.80 23.24
C HIS A 744 -7.14 -6.01 22.30
N SER A 745 -6.56 -5.92 21.10
CA SER A 745 -6.53 -7.00 20.11
C SER A 745 -5.60 -8.15 20.50
N GLN A 746 -4.32 -7.85 20.71
CA GLN A 746 -3.30 -8.85 21.07
C GLN A 746 -3.52 -9.44 22.48
N GLY A 747 -4.05 -8.64 23.42
CA GLY A 747 -4.47 -9.14 24.72
C GLY A 747 -5.63 -10.14 24.61
N ASN A 748 -6.49 -9.99 23.60
CA ASN A 748 -7.57 -10.94 23.31
C ASN A 748 -7.01 -12.29 22.84
N GLU A 749 -5.98 -12.27 21.98
CA GLU A 749 -5.27 -13.46 21.51
C GLU A 749 -4.63 -14.23 22.68
N MET A 750 -3.90 -13.52 23.55
CA MET A 750 -3.24 -14.09 24.72
C MET A 750 -4.24 -14.63 25.77
N MET A 751 -5.39 -13.96 25.93
CA MET A 751 -6.52 -14.49 26.72
C MET A 751 -7.17 -15.71 26.06
N PHE A 752 -7.36 -15.73 24.74
CA PHE A 752 -7.93 -16.87 24.02
C PHE A 752 -7.01 -18.10 24.06
N ALA A 753 -5.71 -17.93 23.84
CA ALA A 753 -4.71 -18.99 24.02
C ALA A 753 -4.73 -19.52 25.47
N SER A 754 -4.81 -18.64 26.46
CA SER A 754 -4.88 -19.02 27.88
C SER A 754 -6.19 -19.72 28.26
N PHE A 755 -7.30 -19.40 27.58
CA PHE A 755 -8.57 -20.12 27.68
C PHE A 755 -8.47 -21.52 27.04
N LEU A 756 -7.87 -21.61 25.83
CA LEU A 756 -7.72 -22.86 25.10
C LEU A 756 -6.95 -23.92 25.90
N LYS A 757 -5.99 -23.52 26.74
CA LYS A 757 -5.30 -24.38 27.71
C LYS A 757 -6.27 -25.24 28.53
N ASN A 758 -7.29 -24.61 29.12
CA ASN A 758 -8.32 -25.31 29.90
C ASN A 758 -9.34 -26.02 29.00
N TRP A 759 -9.81 -25.34 27.95
CA TRP A 759 -10.85 -25.87 27.04
C TRP A 759 -10.40 -27.13 26.28
N LEU A 760 -9.12 -27.29 25.97
CA LEU A 760 -8.56 -28.48 25.33
C LEU A 760 -8.16 -29.56 26.35
N ALA A 761 -7.75 -29.20 27.57
CA ALA A 761 -7.54 -30.16 28.65
C ALA A 761 -8.84 -30.94 28.97
N ASP A 762 -9.99 -30.26 29.04
CA ASP A 762 -11.32 -30.87 29.18
C ASP A 762 -11.69 -31.83 28.04
N LYS A 763 -11.03 -31.70 26.88
CA LYS A 763 -11.21 -32.55 25.69
C LYS A 763 -10.11 -33.63 25.57
N ALA A 764 -9.35 -33.82 26.66
CA ALA A 764 -8.18 -34.71 26.77
C ALA A 764 -7.07 -34.40 25.75
N ARG A 765 -6.80 -33.11 25.51
CA ARG A 765 -5.76 -32.60 24.57
C ARG A 765 -4.87 -31.51 25.20
N PRO A 766 -4.23 -31.76 26.36
CA PRO A 766 -3.33 -30.77 26.98
C PRO A 766 -2.15 -30.41 26.06
N TYR A 767 -1.49 -31.39 25.47
CA TYR A 767 -0.36 -31.16 24.54
C TYR A 767 -0.75 -30.30 23.33
N THR A 768 -1.94 -30.47 22.77
CA THR A 768 -2.46 -29.60 21.69
C THR A 768 -2.64 -28.15 22.15
N ALA A 769 -2.96 -27.94 23.42
CA ALA A 769 -3.13 -26.61 23.98
C ALA A 769 -1.79 -25.90 24.20
N GLU A 770 -0.79 -26.62 24.74
CA GLU A 770 0.59 -26.10 24.83
C GLU A 770 1.24 -25.95 23.44
N ALA A 771 0.81 -26.72 22.43
CA ALA A 771 1.22 -26.54 21.03
C ALA A 771 0.68 -25.24 20.42
N ILE A 772 -0.62 -24.97 20.55
CA ILE A 772 -1.22 -23.70 20.10
C ILE A 772 -0.59 -22.53 20.87
N MET A 773 -0.39 -22.67 22.18
CA MET A 773 0.30 -21.67 23.01
C MET A 773 1.74 -21.43 22.54
N SER A 774 2.50 -22.48 22.20
CA SER A 774 3.91 -22.32 21.80
C SER A 774 4.07 -21.59 20.47
N ALA A 775 3.17 -21.80 19.50
CA ALA A 775 3.12 -21.00 18.28
C ALA A 775 2.86 -19.51 18.61
N GLN A 776 1.81 -19.22 19.38
CA GLN A 776 1.43 -17.86 19.74
C GLN A 776 2.49 -17.11 20.57
N LEU A 777 3.24 -17.81 21.42
CA LEU A 777 4.39 -17.23 22.13
C LEU A 777 5.61 -17.02 21.23
N VAL A 778 5.82 -17.87 20.22
CA VAL A 778 6.85 -17.63 19.18
C VAL A 778 6.49 -16.39 18.37
N ASP A 779 5.24 -16.29 17.90
CA ASP A 779 4.75 -15.17 17.10
C ASP A 779 4.81 -13.86 17.91
N GLY A 780 4.33 -13.85 19.15
CA GLY A 780 4.40 -12.67 20.03
C GLY A 780 5.82 -12.18 20.32
N VAL A 781 6.75 -13.08 20.68
CA VAL A 781 8.16 -12.68 20.90
C VAL A 781 8.85 -12.29 19.58
N GLN A 782 8.47 -12.89 18.45
CA GLN A 782 8.95 -12.47 17.13
C GLN A 782 8.42 -11.09 16.75
N THR A 783 7.16 -10.76 17.04
CA THR A 783 6.57 -9.43 16.84
C THR A 783 7.32 -8.37 17.63
N ILE A 784 7.59 -8.59 18.92
CA ILE A 784 8.43 -7.68 19.73
C ILE A 784 9.80 -7.47 19.05
N LEU A 785 10.50 -8.56 18.70
CA LEU A 785 11.83 -8.48 18.07
C LEU A 785 11.83 -7.74 16.72
N LEU A 786 10.85 -8.00 15.85
CA LEU A 786 10.76 -7.37 14.53
C LEU A 786 10.35 -5.91 14.62
N CYS A 787 9.32 -5.61 15.41
CA CYS A 787 8.73 -4.28 15.45
C CYS A 787 9.64 -3.27 16.18
N THR A 788 10.36 -3.68 17.22
CA THR A 788 11.44 -2.87 17.82
C THR A 788 12.62 -2.68 16.84
N ALA A 789 12.96 -3.69 16.03
CA ALA A 789 14.00 -3.55 15.01
C ALA A 789 13.61 -2.61 13.85
N VAL A 790 12.31 -2.52 13.51
CA VAL A 790 11.80 -1.51 12.57
C VAL A 790 11.96 -0.10 13.16
N ASP A 791 11.45 0.13 14.37
CA ASP A 791 11.51 1.45 15.00
C ASP A 791 12.94 1.96 15.24
N GLU A 792 13.87 1.07 15.59
CA GLU A 792 15.28 1.43 15.72
C GLU A 792 15.92 1.79 14.36
N VAL A 793 15.53 1.14 13.25
CA VAL A 793 15.94 1.54 11.89
C VAL A 793 15.36 2.91 11.53
N GLU A 794 14.06 3.13 11.78
CA GLU A 794 13.40 4.41 11.49
C GLU A 794 14.01 5.56 12.29
N SER A 795 14.13 5.40 13.61
CA SER A 795 14.70 6.39 14.53
C SER A 795 16.11 6.84 14.12
N ILE A 796 16.95 5.91 13.64
CA ILE A 796 18.31 6.22 13.18
C ILE A 796 18.30 6.89 11.80
N ILE A 797 17.42 6.45 10.88
CA ILE A 797 17.32 7.03 9.53
C ILE A 797 16.77 8.46 9.56
N TYR A 798 15.69 8.72 10.31
CA TYR A 798 15.06 10.04 10.39
C TYR A 798 15.91 11.06 11.16
N SER A 799 16.53 10.66 12.28
CA SER A 799 17.40 11.57 13.05
C SER A 799 18.81 11.72 12.47
N GLY A 800 19.28 10.75 11.68
CA GLY A 800 20.67 10.65 11.22
C GLY A 800 21.67 10.36 12.35
N THR A 801 21.21 9.94 13.53
CA THR A 801 22.02 9.75 14.74
C THR A 801 21.75 8.42 15.43
N TYR A 802 22.65 8.00 16.32
CA TYR A 802 22.46 6.81 17.14
C TYR A 802 23.03 7.00 18.54
N SER A 803 22.24 6.65 19.55
CA SER A 803 22.49 6.86 20.99
C SER A 803 22.55 5.54 21.80
N GLY A 804 22.21 4.40 21.18
CA GLY A 804 22.22 3.08 21.82
C GLY A 804 23.61 2.43 21.94
N SER A 805 23.64 1.21 22.48
CA SER A 805 24.87 0.55 22.94
C SER A 805 25.65 -0.27 21.90
N ASP A 806 25.01 -0.71 20.80
CA ASP A 806 25.63 -1.61 19.82
C ASP A 806 26.79 -0.98 19.03
N GLU A 807 27.99 -1.58 19.10
CA GLU A 807 29.20 -1.08 18.45
C GLU A 807 29.16 -1.14 16.90
N ALA A 808 28.38 -2.04 16.30
CA ALA A 808 28.29 -2.20 14.85
C ALA A 808 27.34 -1.17 14.23
N ILE A 809 26.20 -0.91 14.87
CA ILE A 809 25.28 0.18 14.50
C ILE A 809 26.01 1.53 14.64
N ALA A 810 26.67 1.76 15.78
CA ALA A 810 27.43 2.99 16.03
C ALA A 810 28.57 3.21 15.01
N ALA A 811 29.17 2.14 14.48
CA ALA A 811 30.23 2.23 13.47
C ALA A 811 29.73 2.62 12.07
N ILE A 812 28.45 2.40 11.76
CA ILE A 812 27.82 2.83 10.49
C ILE A 812 27.53 4.34 10.56
N VAL A 813 26.93 4.81 11.65
CA VAL A 813 26.50 6.23 11.81
C VAL A 813 27.68 7.17 12.15
N ALA A 814 28.87 6.64 12.44
CA ALA A 814 30.01 7.38 13.04
C ALA A 814 30.51 8.61 12.27
N ASP A 815 30.51 8.56 10.93
CA ASP A 815 30.97 9.67 10.06
C ASP A 815 29.77 10.45 9.46
N GLY A 816 28.53 10.13 9.87
CA GLY A 816 27.27 10.57 9.27
C GLY A 816 26.65 9.48 8.40
N LEU A 817 25.34 9.24 8.52
CA LEU A 817 24.62 8.19 7.78
C LEU A 817 24.27 8.67 6.35
N GLU A 818 24.82 8.02 5.33
CA GLU A 818 24.46 8.29 3.92
C GLU A 818 23.35 7.32 3.45
N PRO A 819 22.43 7.72 2.54
CA PRO A 819 21.32 6.87 2.09
C PRO A 819 21.75 5.51 1.49
N SER A 820 22.93 5.43 0.89
CA SER A 820 23.51 4.17 0.40
C SER A 820 23.77 3.13 1.49
N GLU A 821 23.70 3.51 2.76
CA GLU A 821 24.01 2.68 3.93
C GLU A 821 22.75 2.22 4.67
N TYR A 822 21.54 2.72 4.35
CA TYR A 822 20.28 2.31 4.98
C TYR A 822 20.07 0.78 4.96
N ASN A 823 20.43 0.12 3.87
CA ASN A 823 20.37 -1.35 3.77
C ASN A 823 21.37 -2.06 4.70
N ALA A 824 22.57 -1.50 4.89
CA ALA A 824 23.58 -2.04 5.81
C ALA A 824 23.22 -1.80 7.28
N LEU A 825 22.58 -0.65 7.57
CA LEU A 825 21.99 -0.33 8.86
C LEU A 825 20.87 -1.33 9.21
N GLY A 826 19.90 -1.56 8.31
CA GLY A 826 18.85 -2.56 8.52
C GLY A 826 19.41 -3.98 8.76
N ASP A 827 20.39 -4.40 7.96
CA ASP A 827 21.10 -5.68 8.14
C ASP A 827 21.86 -5.80 9.47
N ALA A 828 22.30 -4.68 10.06
CA ALA A 828 22.98 -4.64 11.36
C ALA A 828 21.98 -4.63 12.52
N VAL A 829 20.96 -3.76 12.47
CA VAL A 829 19.90 -3.67 13.49
C VAL A 829 19.22 -5.03 13.66
N PHE A 830 18.69 -5.62 12.58
CA PHE A 830 17.98 -6.91 12.66
C PHE A 830 18.86 -8.08 13.12
N ASP A 831 20.18 -8.03 12.90
CA ASP A 831 21.11 -9.04 13.43
C ASP A 831 21.39 -8.87 14.92
N SER A 832 21.37 -7.64 15.46
CA SER A 832 21.52 -7.40 16.90
C SER A 832 20.36 -8.05 17.69
N TYR A 833 19.12 -7.84 17.25
CA TYR A 833 17.91 -8.53 17.73
C TYR A 833 17.91 -10.04 17.45
N GLY A 834 18.69 -10.50 16.46
CA GLY A 834 18.80 -11.90 16.07
C GLY A 834 17.71 -12.40 15.11
N VAL A 835 17.03 -11.47 14.44
CA VAL A 835 15.99 -11.70 13.42
C VAL A 835 16.50 -11.36 12.00
N LYS A 836 17.81 -11.56 11.76
CA LYS A 836 18.50 -11.20 10.50
C LYS A 836 17.84 -11.73 9.22
N ASP A 837 17.24 -12.91 9.28
CA ASP A 837 16.54 -13.51 8.12
C ASP A 837 15.29 -12.72 7.68
N TYR A 838 14.91 -11.68 8.44
CA TYR A 838 13.84 -10.72 8.14
C TYR A 838 14.36 -9.28 7.94
N SER A 839 15.66 -9.04 7.68
CA SER A 839 16.24 -7.68 7.56
C SER A 839 15.70 -6.84 6.39
N TYR A 840 14.87 -7.42 5.52
CA TYR A 840 14.09 -6.71 4.50
C TYR A 840 12.77 -6.12 5.03
N TYR A 841 12.29 -6.55 6.21
CA TYR A 841 10.91 -6.35 6.65
C TYR A 841 10.53 -4.87 6.83
N TRP A 842 11.45 -4.05 7.34
CA TRP A 842 11.24 -2.61 7.50
C TRP A 842 10.83 -1.94 6.18
N ARG A 843 11.42 -2.34 5.03
CA ARG A 843 11.11 -1.77 3.71
C ARG A 843 9.64 -1.93 3.28
N PHE A 844 8.88 -2.83 3.90
CA PHE A 844 7.46 -3.02 3.61
C PHE A 844 6.54 -2.09 4.40
N VAL A 845 7.05 -1.39 5.42
CA VAL A 845 6.22 -0.71 6.44
C VAL A 845 6.59 0.76 6.70
N THR A 846 7.85 1.16 6.49
CA THR A 846 8.33 2.52 6.80
C THR A 846 7.81 3.64 5.90
N ILE A 847 6.97 3.34 4.90
CA ILE A 847 6.34 4.33 4.02
C ILE A 847 4.83 4.44 4.27
N THR A 848 4.15 3.34 4.57
CA THR A 848 2.69 3.33 4.76
C THR A 848 2.26 3.73 6.17
N SER A 849 3.15 3.60 7.16
CA SER A 849 2.87 3.96 8.56
C SER A 849 4.18 4.24 9.32
N PRO A 850 4.99 5.24 8.90
CA PRO A 850 6.29 5.50 9.51
C PRO A 850 6.18 5.77 11.02
N GLY A 851 7.01 5.10 11.82
CA GLY A 851 6.99 5.18 13.28
C GLY A 851 5.77 4.52 13.94
N TYR A 852 4.90 3.83 13.20
CA TYR A 852 3.77 3.10 13.80
C TYR A 852 4.25 1.86 14.56
N TYR A 853 5.22 1.14 14.00
CA TYR A 853 5.44 -0.27 14.33
C TYR A 853 5.86 -0.54 15.77
N ILE A 854 6.47 0.42 16.48
CA ILE A 854 6.73 0.31 17.92
C ILE A 854 5.46 0.00 18.73
N SER A 855 4.28 0.45 18.30
CA SER A 855 3.01 0.16 18.97
C SER A 855 2.71 -1.33 19.03
N TYR A 856 3.03 -2.11 17.99
CA TYR A 856 2.90 -3.58 17.99
C TYR A 856 3.87 -4.28 18.96
N ALA A 857 5.06 -3.71 19.22
CA ALA A 857 5.97 -4.24 20.23
C ALA A 857 5.48 -3.90 21.64
N MET A 858 5.07 -2.64 21.84
CA MET A 858 4.64 -2.10 23.13
C MET A 858 3.33 -2.74 23.61
N SER A 859 2.40 -3.04 22.72
CA SER A 859 1.19 -3.82 23.01
C SER A 859 1.48 -5.29 23.29
N MET A 860 2.43 -5.90 22.56
CA MET A 860 2.72 -7.33 22.70
C MET A 860 3.48 -7.61 24.00
N ILE A 861 4.31 -6.68 24.49
CA ILE A 861 4.92 -6.74 25.83
C ILE A 861 3.82 -6.83 26.90
N SER A 862 2.83 -5.93 26.86
CA SER A 862 1.68 -5.92 27.77
C SER A 862 0.81 -7.17 27.63
N SER A 863 0.59 -7.64 26.40
CA SER A 863 -0.22 -8.83 26.09
C SER A 863 0.44 -10.12 26.58
N LEU A 864 1.77 -10.23 26.49
CA LEU A 864 2.53 -11.31 27.13
C LEU A 864 2.48 -11.22 28.67
N GLU A 865 2.29 -10.04 29.27
CA GLU A 865 1.97 -9.94 30.70
C GLU A 865 0.58 -10.50 31.02
N VAL A 866 -0.44 -10.27 30.18
CA VAL A 866 -1.76 -10.91 30.32
C VAL A 866 -1.65 -12.44 30.37
N TRP A 867 -0.85 -13.02 29.47
CA TRP A 867 -0.52 -14.45 29.49
C TRP A 867 0.25 -14.86 30.75
N ALA A 868 1.29 -14.12 31.13
CA ALA A 868 2.11 -14.41 32.32
C ALA A 868 1.25 -14.38 33.59
N LYS A 869 0.32 -13.42 33.70
CA LYS A 869 -0.68 -13.30 34.76
C LYS A 869 -1.65 -14.48 34.79
N ALA A 870 -2.03 -15.01 33.62
CA ALA A 870 -2.85 -16.22 33.52
C ALA A 870 -2.11 -17.48 34.01
N GLN A 871 -0.78 -17.57 33.83
CA GLN A 871 0.04 -18.67 34.35
C GLN A 871 0.37 -18.53 35.86
N THR A 872 0.55 -17.31 36.36
CA THR A 872 1.07 -17.03 37.71
C THR A 872 0.01 -16.78 38.78
N ASP A 873 -1.00 -15.95 38.49
CA ASP A 873 -2.13 -15.67 39.39
C ASP A 873 -3.26 -16.68 39.14
N SER A 874 -3.94 -16.53 37.99
CA SER A 874 -4.91 -17.46 37.40
C SER A 874 -5.52 -16.85 36.13
N PHE A 875 -6.12 -17.68 35.28
CA PHE A 875 -6.96 -17.22 34.16
C PHE A 875 -8.06 -16.21 34.59
N ALA A 876 -8.68 -16.40 35.76
CA ALA A 876 -9.71 -15.49 36.25
C ALA A 876 -9.16 -14.11 36.63
N ALA A 877 -7.97 -14.05 37.23
CA ALA A 877 -7.29 -12.79 37.57
C ALA A 877 -6.73 -12.07 36.33
N ALA A 878 -6.28 -12.82 35.32
CA ALA A 878 -5.93 -12.26 34.01
C ALA A 878 -7.16 -11.69 33.29
N LYS A 879 -8.29 -12.41 33.30
CA LYS A 879 -9.57 -11.94 32.76
C LYS A 879 -10.06 -10.66 33.44
N GLU A 880 -10.02 -10.60 34.77
CA GLU A 880 -10.44 -9.42 35.54
C GLU A 880 -9.58 -8.19 35.21
N ALA A 881 -8.26 -8.36 35.06
CA ALA A 881 -7.35 -7.27 34.67
C ALA A 881 -7.53 -6.86 33.19
N TYR A 882 -7.59 -7.81 32.27
CA TYR A 882 -7.73 -7.53 30.83
C TYR A 882 -9.07 -6.87 30.49
N LEU A 883 -10.18 -7.37 31.04
CA LEU A 883 -11.50 -6.76 30.79
C LEU A 883 -11.63 -5.34 31.35
N LYS A 884 -10.78 -4.96 32.31
CA LYS A 884 -10.73 -3.62 32.91
C LYS A 884 -10.05 -2.58 32.00
N LEU A 885 -9.34 -2.99 30.94
CA LEU A 885 -8.80 -2.06 29.94
C LEU A 885 -9.95 -1.34 29.20
N TYR A 886 -10.96 -2.10 28.78
CA TYR A 886 -12.15 -1.57 28.10
C TYR A 886 -12.92 -0.53 28.94
N THR A 887 -12.88 -0.61 30.27
CA THR A 887 -13.66 0.23 31.19
C THR A 887 -13.02 1.58 31.50
N TYR A 888 -11.88 1.91 30.87
CA TYR A 888 -11.09 3.11 31.17
C TYR A 888 -11.86 4.44 31.01
N THR A 889 -12.64 4.54 29.94
CA THR A 889 -13.57 5.63 29.57
C THR A 889 -14.85 5.66 30.42
N ASP A 890 -15.25 4.51 30.97
CA ASP A 890 -16.62 4.18 31.38
C ASP A 890 -16.86 4.35 32.90
N GLU A 891 -15.81 4.80 33.62
CA GLU A 891 -15.76 5.04 35.06
C GLU A 891 -15.67 6.55 35.34
N GLU A 892 -16.69 7.12 36.01
CA GLU A 892 -16.89 8.59 36.20
C GLU A 892 -15.72 9.30 36.93
N GLU A 893 -14.82 8.57 37.59
CA GLU A 893 -13.61 9.14 38.24
C GLU A 893 -12.36 9.16 37.32
N ASN A 894 -12.34 8.38 36.23
CA ASN A 894 -11.27 8.34 35.23
C ASN A 894 -11.67 9.07 33.93
N ALA A 895 -12.97 9.04 33.62
CA ALA A 895 -13.63 9.77 32.56
C ALA A 895 -13.36 11.28 32.70
N TYR A 896 -12.43 11.81 31.89
CA TYR A 896 -12.36 13.25 31.65
C TYR A 896 -13.23 13.61 30.45
N VAL A 897 -13.72 14.85 30.45
CA VAL A 897 -14.63 15.37 29.44
C VAL A 897 -13.86 16.36 28.56
N ASP A 898 -14.04 16.27 27.25
CA ASP A 898 -13.50 17.21 26.27
C ASP A 898 -14.23 18.57 26.29
N HIS A 899 -14.02 19.41 25.27
CA HIS A 899 -14.61 20.76 25.24
C HIS A 899 -16.09 20.79 24.79
N ASP A 900 -16.63 19.68 24.28
CA ASP A 900 -17.95 19.58 23.67
C ASP A 900 -18.92 18.72 24.50
N GLY A 901 -18.41 17.73 25.24
CA GLY A 901 -19.15 16.97 26.24
C GLY A 901 -18.82 15.48 26.34
N ASP A 902 -17.87 15.00 25.54
CA ASP A 902 -17.61 13.58 25.31
C ASP A 902 -16.35 13.10 26.04
N LEU A 903 -16.19 11.78 26.21
CA LEU A 903 -15.25 11.22 27.19
C LEU A 903 -13.87 10.90 26.58
N ILE A 904 -12.87 11.72 26.94
CA ILE A 904 -11.46 11.56 26.56
C ILE A 904 -10.60 11.75 27.81
N SER A 905 -9.94 10.68 28.24
CA SER A 905 -9.36 10.54 29.58
C SER A 905 -7.83 10.80 29.63
N LEU A 906 -7.36 11.32 30.77
CA LEU A 906 -6.02 11.92 30.96
C LEU A 906 -4.95 10.96 31.53
N LEU A 907 -5.12 9.65 31.42
CA LEU A 907 -4.08 8.67 31.73
C LEU A 907 -3.35 8.25 30.45
N GLY A 908 -2.01 8.21 30.52
CA GLY A 908 -1.18 7.65 29.45
C GLY A 908 -1.26 6.11 29.41
N TYR A 909 -0.68 5.52 28.36
CA TYR A 909 -0.76 4.08 28.09
C TYR A 909 -0.33 3.22 29.30
N ALA A 910 0.81 3.53 29.92
CA ALA A 910 1.31 2.86 31.12
C ALA A 910 0.41 3.06 32.34
N ASP A 911 -0.19 4.25 32.52
CA ASP A 911 -1.12 4.50 33.62
C ASP A 911 -2.42 3.69 33.47
N VAL A 912 -2.92 3.47 32.25
CA VAL A 912 -4.08 2.60 31.99
C VAL A 912 -3.77 1.13 32.29
N LEU A 913 -2.59 0.64 31.90
CA LEU A 913 -2.12 -0.71 32.24
C LEU A 913 -2.00 -0.90 33.76
N VAL A 914 -1.41 0.06 34.46
CA VAL A 914 -1.26 0.05 35.93
C VAL A 914 -2.63 0.16 36.62
N TYR A 915 -3.58 0.93 36.07
CA TYR A 915 -4.98 0.96 36.52
C TYR A 915 -5.65 -0.41 36.36
N ALA A 916 -5.46 -1.08 35.21
CA ALA A 916 -5.99 -2.42 34.95
C ALA A 916 -5.37 -3.50 35.87
N GLY A 917 -4.16 -3.28 36.37
CA GLY A 917 -3.46 -4.17 37.31
C GLY A 917 -2.30 -4.95 36.69
N PHE A 918 -1.75 -4.42 35.60
CA PHE A 918 -0.50 -4.85 34.96
C PHE A 918 0.68 -3.97 35.41
N THR A 919 1.87 -4.23 34.87
CA THR A 919 3.06 -3.38 35.03
C THR A 919 3.29 -2.47 33.82
N SER A 920 4.11 -1.43 33.99
CA SER A 920 4.45 -0.50 32.92
C SER A 920 5.45 -1.14 31.94
N PRO A 921 5.26 -1.05 30.61
CA PRO A 921 6.19 -1.61 29.62
C PRO A 921 7.55 -0.90 29.61
N PHE A 922 7.69 0.21 30.34
CA PHE A 922 8.96 0.92 30.55
C PHE A 922 9.75 0.38 31.75
N GLU A 923 9.23 -0.57 32.53
CA GLU A 923 9.91 -1.14 33.70
C GLU A 923 10.60 -2.50 33.42
N GLU A 924 11.84 -2.66 33.89
CA GLU A 924 12.61 -3.92 33.86
C GLU A 924 11.87 -5.10 34.53
N ALA A 925 10.99 -4.81 35.49
CA ALA A 925 10.18 -5.81 36.19
C ALA A 925 9.25 -6.59 35.24
N THR A 926 8.68 -5.91 34.24
CA THR A 926 7.72 -6.42 33.25
C THR A 926 8.36 -7.52 32.42
N TYR A 927 9.47 -7.20 31.75
CA TYR A 927 10.26 -8.16 30.97
C TYR A 927 10.80 -9.31 31.83
N THR A 928 11.21 -9.04 33.07
CA THR A 928 11.70 -10.06 34.01
C THR A 928 10.59 -11.07 34.38
N ALA A 929 9.36 -10.60 34.60
CA ALA A 929 8.22 -11.45 34.91
C ALA A 929 7.79 -12.31 33.70
N ILE A 930 7.72 -11.71 32.51
CA ILE A 930 7.41 -12.41 31.26
C ILE A 930 8.49 -13.46 30.96
N GLY A 931 9.78 -13.07 30.97
CA GLY A 931 10.91 -13.96 30.69
C GLY A 931 10.97 -15.17 31.63
N ALA A 932 10.70 -14.98 32.93
CA ALA A 932 10.63 -16.08 33.88
C ALA A 932 9.48 -17.08 33.58
N CYS A 933 8.37 -16.59 33.03
CA CYS A 933 7.27 -17.45 32.56
C CYS A 933 7.64 -18.17 31.25
N LEU A 934 8.28 -17.50 30.30
CA LEU A 934 8.77 -18.09 29.05
C LEU A 934 9.80 -19.19 29.30
N ASP A 935 10.76 -18.97 30.21
CA ASP A 935 11.76 -19.99 30.60
C ASP A 935 11.10 -21.20 31.27
N THR A 936 10.09 -20.97 32.12
CA THR A 936 9.30 -22.05 32.77
C THR A 936 8.54 -22.87 31.73
N PHE A 937 7.94 -22.22 30.74
CA PHE A 937 7.23 -22.86 29.63
C PHE A 937 8.17 -23.68 28.73
N CYS A 938 9.33 -23.11 28.37
CA CYS A 938 10.32 -23.79 27.53
C CYS A 938 10.94 -25.01 28.22
N ALA A 939 11.22 -24.93 29.54
CA ALA A 939 11.78 -26.05 30.30
C ALA A 939 10.84 -27.27 30.30
N ALA A 940 9.53 -27.04 30.44
CA ALA A 940 8.51 -28.11 30.44
C ALA A 940 8.49 -28.93 29.15
N ALA A 941 8.85 -28.34 28.01
CA ALA A 941 8.93 -29.03 26.71
C ALA A 941 10.15 -29.96 26.58
N THR A 942 11.09 -29.97 27.54
CA THR A 942 12.37 -30.69 27.45
C THR A 942 12.56 -31.81 28.47
N ASP A 943 11.66 -31.95 29.45
CA ASP A 943 11.74 -32.96 30.53
C ASP A 943 10.86 -34.21 30.30
N ASP A 944 9.98 -34.23 29.29
CA ASP A 944 8.96 -35.30 29.09
C ASP A 944 9.48 -36.51 28.26
N ASP A 945 10.40 -37.26 28.87
CA ASP A 945 11.03 -38.50 28.34
C ASP A 945 10.03 -39.68 28.15
N GLU A 946 8.74 -39.55 28.50
CA GLU A 946 7.73 -40.64 28.48
C GLU A 946 6.86 -40.73 27.20
N LEU A 947 7.25 -40.06 26.10
CA LEU A 947 6.41 -39.89 24.89
C LEU A 947 6.82 -40.66 23.61
N GLU A 948 7.70 -41.68 23.70
CA GLU A 948 7.90 -42.73 22.64
C GLU A 948 6.90 -43.91 22.75
#